data_AF-A0A965MUW4-F1
#
_entry.id   AF-A0A965MUW4-F1
#
_cell.length_a   1.000
_cell.length_b   1.000
_cell.length_c   1.000
_cell.angle_alpha   90.00
_cell.angle_beta   90.00
_cell.angle_gamma   90.00
#
_symmetry.space_group_name_H-M   'P 1'
#
loop_
_entity.id
_entity.type
_entity.pdbx_description
1 polymer ?
#
loop_
_entity_poly.entity_id
_entity_poly.type
_entity_poly.pdbx_seq_one_letter_code
_entity_poly.pdbx_strand_id
1 'polypeptide(L)'
;SDSYTQSGLLGSDTVTVTYSYSGTTTLGTSYGPSATKPTAGGTYAIIPSVSYGGANANRYALTKNNGTLTIARVAQSVLTVTSTSATYGQTLSLTTSGGSGTGAVSYAVSSGTCTISGTTLTPGDAGSSCVITATKAADDNYTAVSSSSTTVTINRASQSTLTVTSTSATYGQTLALTATGGSGGGSTTWTVVSGTCTVSGSTLTPGNAGSSCVVRATKALDTNFNAVNSADTAITINRASQAALSVTSTSATYGQGYSLTTSGGSGAGSVSWTVVSGTCSVTGSTLTPGDAGSSCVVRATKAQDTNYLVESSADTAVVIARASQSALSVTSTTATFGSTLSLTTSGGSGTGSVSWQIMLGTCTVTGSTLTPGDAGSSCTVKATKAQDTNYLAESSSNTSITINRANQSTLTVTSTSATYGQNYALTTSGGSGTGSVSWTVVSGTCTVSGSTLTPGNAGSSCVVRATKALDTNYNAVNSSNTSITVNKSPQSGLSVTNSASFVTGSTLSLTAAGGQSSGSLTWAVTSGTCALSGVSLTATRGGISCTVEVTRAGDSNYLSATDSLVITVLKVAQSLTFRSAPPSPANPGGTYTVSVDSDAFLAPTVAIASGSASVCSISAGVVTFTSVGSCVISASQAGNDVYSSTSTSQTVNVVAVAAAAPAVTTPAVSVPVAPASSVATPMVVTTTTVPIVKNVVATTTTVPPVVTTTTVAPTTTTTVPADPGQPTEGEDGAVTELKAGQTYALVRGQKVKASVDHVKDTIVITLPNDVEVTIGSTGVDPDSAKVSADGLLRVFGDQTVEVRARGLVPSTTYTVFMFSDPVELGRGNSSGTGTVSTVVRIPKDAKAEQHTIQVNGVGKGGEVVSVSLGFKVVERQNTPLSGSRRDR
;
A
#
# COMPACT_ATOMS: atom_id res chain seq x y z
N SER A 1 3.65 161.67 -13.98
CA SER A 1 3.07 162.44 -15.09
C SER A 1 3.99 163.62 -15.27
N ASP A 2 4.64 163.66 -16.42
CA ASP A 2 6.02 164.14 -16.47
C ASP A 2 6.03 165.51 -17.16
N SER A 3 5.30 166.42 -16.51
CA SER A 3 4.95 167.76 -16.97
C SER A 3 5.62 168.82 -16.10
N TYR A 4 6.41 169.68 -16.71
CA TYR A 4 6.94 170.90 -16.10
C TYR A 4 6.19 172.11 -16.68
N THR A 5 6.01 173.15 -15.88
CA THR A 5 5.45 174.43 -16.29
C THR A 5 6.52 175.51 -16.17
N GLN A 6 6.61 176.40 -17.16
CA GLN A 6 7.62 177.45 -17.25
C GLN A 6 6.98 178.83 -17.35
N SER A 7 7.54 179.79 -16.63
CA SER A 7 7.12 181.20 -16.60
C SER A 7 8.34 182.09 -16.34
N GLY A 8 8.37 183.30 -16.92
CA GLY A 8 9.41 184.30 -16.65
C GLY A 8 10.69 184.21 -17.47
N LEU A 9 10.69 183.49 -18.60
CA LEU A 9 11.75 183.63 -19.61
C LEU A 9 11.62 184.94 -20.39
N LEU A 10 12.74 185.45 -20.90
CA LEU A 10 12.80 186.70 -21.67
C LEU A 10 12.69 186.43 -23.17
N GLY A 11 11.63 186.94 -23.81
CA GLY A 11 11.45 186.83 -25.26
C GLY A 11 11.12 185.41 -25.73
N SER A 12 11.83 184.92 -26.74
CA SER A 12 11.63 183.58 -27.35
C SER A 12 12.60 182.53 -26.83
N ASP A 13 13.24 182.75 -25.68
CA ASP A 13 14.05 181.73 -25.02
C ASP A 13 13.16 180.54 -24.58
N THR A 14 13.71 179.33 -24.55
CA THR A 14 13.01 178.09 -24.14
C THR A 14 13.90 177.21 -23.27
N VAL A 15 13.29 176.44 -22.36
CA VAL A 15 13.93 175.29 -21.69
C VAL A 15 13.19 174.02 -22.05
N THR A 16 13.90 173.04 -22.60
CA THR A 16 13.38 171.67 -22.78
C THR A 16 13.86 170.81 -21.62
N VAL A 17 12.94 170.16 -20.91
CA VAL A 17 13.27 169.10 -19.92
C VAL A 17 13.04 167.73 -20.55
N THR A 18 14.01 166.84 -20.39
CA THR A 18 13.91 165.41 -20.70
C THR A 18 14.23 164.60 -19.46
N TYR A 19 13.72 163.37 -19.38
CA TYR A 19 13.88 162.51 -18.20
C TYR A 19 14.63 161.23 -18.55
N SER A 20 15.58 160.86 -17.70
CA SER A 20 16.22 159.54 -17.74
C SER A 20 15.91 158.78 -16.46
N TYR A 21 15.43 157.54 -16.60
CA TYR A 21 15.12 156.65 -15.50
C TYR A 21 16.31 155.71 -15.28
N SER A 22 16.78 155.62 -14.03
CA SER A 22 17.81 154.64 -13.64
C SER A 22 17.49 154.05 -12.26
N GLY A 23 17.76 152.77 -12.03
CA GLY A 23 17.46 152.12 -10.75
C GLY A 23 17.47 150.60 -10.83
N THR A 24 16.70 149.95 -9.96
CA THR A 24 16.60 148.49 -9.89
C THR A 24 15.15 148.03 -9.84
N THR A 25 14.88 146.87 -10.47
CA THR A 25 13.64 146.13 -10.24
C THR A 25 13.62 145.56 -8.82
N THR A 26 12.45 145.11 -8.36
CA THR A 26 12.27 144.58 -7.00
C THR A 26 13.08 143.28 -6.76
N LEU A 27 13.51 142.60 -7.82
CA LEU A 27 14.40 141.43 -7.74
C LEU A 27 15.87 141.77 -8.04
N GLY A 28 16.23 143.06 -8.11
CA GLY A 28 17.61 143.52 -8.21
C GLY A 28 18.16 143.70 -9.64
N THR A 29 17.35 143.49 -10.68
CA THR A 29 17.76 143.72 -12.06
C THR A 29 17.99 145.22 -12.30
N SER A 30 19.19 145.60 -12.74
CA SER A 30 19.50 147.00 -13.06
C SER A 30 18.72 147.48 -14.29
N TYR A 31 18.19 148.70 -14.22
CA TYR A 31 17.44 149.35 -15.30
C TYR A 31 17.99 150.76 -15.56
N GLY A 32 18.36 151.04 -16.81
CA GLY A 32 18.78 152.37 -17.24
C GLY A 32 20.17 152.82 -16.77
N PRO A 33 20.62 154.04 -17.11
CA PRO A 33 19.85 155.18 -17.64
C PRO A 33 19.12 154.89 -18.96
N SER A 34 17.81 155.17 -18.99
CA SER A 34 16.90 154.92 -20.11
C SER A 34 15.93 156.10 -20.26
N ALA A 35 15.59 156.47 -21.51
CA ALA A 35 14.51 157.43 -21.77
C ALA A 35 13.12 156.77 -21.72
N THR A 36 13.04 155.45 -21.82
CA THR A 36 11.79 154.69 -21.64
C THR A 36 11.45 154.64 -20.16
N LYS A 37 10.19 154.93 -19.81
CA LYS A 37 9.70 154.78 -18.44
C LYS A 37 9.66 153.29 -18.06
N PRO A 38 10.19 152.89 -16.89
CA PRO A 38 10.10 151.51 -16.43
C PRO A 38 8.64 151.11 -16.19
N THR A 39 8.32 149.86 -16.52
CA THR A 39 7.02 149.21 -16.31
C THR A 39 7.07 148.11 -15.27
N ALA A 40 8.26 147.56 -15.00
CA ALA A 40 8.52 146.57 -13.97
C ALA A 40 8.37 147.17 -12.55
N GLY A 41 7.99 146.35 -11.58
CA GLY A 41 8.01 146.74 -10.17
C GLY A 41 9.43 146.95 -9.67
N GLY A 42 9.70 148.06 -9.00
CA GLY A 42 11.03 148.48 -8.55
C GLY A 42 11.07 149.93 -8.10
N THR A 43 12.27 150.43 -7.82
CA THR A 43 12.50 151.85 -7.49
C THR A 43 13.54 152.46 -8.42
N TYR A 44 13.14 153.56 -9.05
CA TYR A 44 13.87 154.22 -10.12
C TYR A 44 14.02 155.72 -9.83
N ALA A 45 15.24 156.23 -9.87
CA ALA A 45 15.50 157.65 -9.91
C ALA A 45 15.04 158.24 -11.25
N ILE A 46 14.27 159.32 -11.19
CA ILE A 46 13.89 160.15 -12.34
C ILE A 46 14.89 161.30 -12.39
N ILE A 47 15.82 161.27 -13.34
CA ILE A 47 16.89 162.25 -13.48
C ILE A 47 16.51 163.24 -14.59
N PRO A 48 16.17 164.51 -14.27
CA PRO A 48 15.85 165.51 -15.28
C PRO A 48 17.12 166.10 -15.91
N SER A 49 17.24 165.95 -17.23
CA SER A 49 18.13 166.76 -18.06
C SER A 49 17.40 167.98 -18.57
N VAL A 50 18.09 169.12 -18.67
CA VAL A 50 17.52 170.37 -19.21
C VAL A 50 18.48 170.96 -20.23
N SER A 51 17.94 171.49 -21.32
CA SER A 51 18.67 172.23 -22.34
C SER A 51 18.00 173.58 -22.61
N TYR A 52 18.82 174.60 -22.82
CA TYR A 52 18.38 175.95 -23.15
C TYR A 52 18.44 176.18 -24.66
N GLY A 53 17.52 176.96 -25.20
CA GLY A 53 17.62 177.53 -26.54
C GLY A 53 17.20 179.00 -26.53
N GLY A 54 18.01 179.90 -27.09
CA GLY A 54 17.72 181.33 -27.15
C GLY A 54 18.92 182.23 -26.87
N ALA A 55 18.76 183.53 -27.10
CA ALA A 55 19.87 184.49 -27.12
C ALA A 55 20.37 184.88 -25.72
N ASN A 56 19.56 184.70 -24.67
CA ASN A 56 19.95 185.01 -23.28
C ASN A 56 20.19 183.77 -22.41
N ALA A 57 20.30 182.57 -23.01
CA ALA A 57 20.46 181.29 -22.31
C ALA A 57 21.49 181.31 -21.15
N ASN A 58 22.60 182.03 -21.33
CA ASN A 58 23.68 182.18 -20.35
C ASN A 58 23.29 182.93 -19.05
N ARG A 59 22.06 183.46 -18.94
CA ARG A 59 21.58 184.29 -17.82
C ARG A 59 20.63 183.56 -16.87
N TYR A 60 20.29 182.29 -17.13
CA TYR A 60 19.41 181.49 -16.27
C TYR A 60 20.20 180.45 -15.47
N ALA A 61 19.80 180.23 -14.21
CA ALA A 61 20.29 179.14 -13.38
C ALA A 61 19.09 178.31 -12.89
N LEU A 62 19.09 177.01 -13.17
CA LEU A 62 18.09 176.07 -12.66
C LEU A 62 18.75 175.05 -11.72
N THR A 63 18.14 174.86 -10.54
CA THR A 63 18.44 173.73 -9.65
C THR A 63 17.68 172.51 -10.13
N LYS A 64 18.37 171.39 -10.34
CA LYS A 64 17.77 170.10 -10.70
C LYS A 64 17.57 169.26 -9.44
N ASN A 65 16.34 168.81 -9.19
CA ASN A 65 16.03 167.83 -8.16
C ASN A 65 15.63 166.51 -8.84
N ASN A 66 16.28 165.40 -8.48
CA ASN A 66 15.89 164.08 -9.00
C ASN A 66 14.60 163.63 -8.31
N GLY A 67 13.65 163.11 -9.10
CA GLY A 67 12.46 162.43 -8.57
C GLY A 67 12.75 160.96 -8.24
N THR A 68 11.80 160.29 -7.60
CA THR A 68 11.78 158.83 -7.51
C THR A 68 10.44 158.29 -7.98
N LEU A 69 10.48 157.18 -8.71
CA LEU A 69 9.34 156.39 -9.15
C LEU A 69 9.46 155.02 -8.51
N THR A 70 8.53 154.69 -7.60
CA THR A 70 8.39 153.33 -7.08
C THR A 70 7.16 152.69 -7.72
N ILE A 71 7.34 151.52 -8.30
CA ILE A 71 6.27 150.69 -8.89
C ILE A 71 6.10 149.47 -7.99
N ALA A 72 4.93 149.33 -7.37
CA ALA A 72 4.62 148.22 -6.48
C ALA A 72 4.19 146.97 -7.27
N ARG A 73 4.46 145.79 -6.70
CA ARG A 73 4.02 144.49 -7.24
C ARG A 73 2.57 144.21 -6.84
N VAL A 74 1.85 143.48 -7.69
CA VAL A 74 0.45 143.07 -7.44
C VAL A 74 0.36 141.56 -7.19
N ALA A 75 -0.78 141.10 -6.66
CA ALA A 75 -1.03 139.67 -6.48
C ALA A 75 -1.25 138.95 -7.82
N GLN A 76 -0.86 137.68 -7.92
CA GLN A 76 -1.20 136.83 -9.06
C GLN A 76 -2.66 136.35 -8.99
N SER A 77 -3.19 135.92 -10.13
CA SER A 77 -4.39 135.08 -10.17
C SER A 77 -4.20 133.76 -9.42
N VAL A 78 -5.31 133.14 -9.00
CA VAL A 78 -5.32 131.89 -8.22
C VAL A 78 -4.56 130.79 -8.95
N LEU A 79 -3.65 130.13 -8.23
CA LEU A 79 -2.92 128.94 -8.69
C LEU A 79 -3.63 127.67 -8.21
N THR A 80 -3.88 126.72 -9.10
CA THR A 80 -4.57 125.46 -8.81
C THR A 80 -3.74 124.27 -9.31
N VAL A 81 -3.61 123.22 -8.51
CA VAL A 81 -2.97 121.96 -8.94
C VAL A 81 -4.00 121.11 -9.68
N THR A 82 -3.64 120.66 -10.89
CA THR A 82 -4.54 119.88 -11.77
C THR A 82 -4.27 118.38 -11.74
N SER A 83 -3.10 117.94 -11.26
CA SER A 83 -2.77 116.51 -11.11
C SER A 83 -3.29 115.96 -9.77
N THR A 84 -4.50 115.40 -9.74
CA THR A 84 -5.22 115.01 -8.50
C THR A 84 -5.29 113.51 -8.20
N SER A 85 -4.70 112.64 -9.05
CA SER A 85 -4.68 111.18 -8.81
C SER A 85 -3.40 110.52 -9.31
N ALA A 86 -2.86 109.60 -8.51
CA ALA A 86 -1.76 108.70 -8.87
C ALA A 86 -2.19 107.23 -8.73
N THR A 87 -1.32 106.31 -9.13
CA THR A 87 -1.47 104.86 -8.89
C THR A 87 -0.20 104.34 -8.25
N TYR A 88 -0.31 103.48 -7.23
CA TYR A 88 0.83 102.91 -6.52
C TYR A 88 1.92 102.37 -7.47
N GLY A 89 3.19 102.65 -7.16
CA GLY A 89 4.35 102.29 -7.97
C GLY A 89 4.58 103.15 -9.23
N GLN A 90 3.58 103.93 -9.67
CA GLN A 90 3.68 104.80 -10.86
C GLN A 90 3.84 106.26 -10.45
N THR A 91 4.85 106.94 -10.99
CA THR A 91 5.05 108.37 -10.76
C THR A 91 4.01 109.23 -11.48
N LEU A 92 3.69 110.38 -10.90
CA LEU A 92 2.72 111.36 -11.42
C LEU A 92 3.43 112.68 -11.74
N SER A 93 3.33 113.12 -12.99
CA SER A 93 3.77 114.48 -13.38
C SER A 93 2.80 115.52 -12.84
N LEU A 94 3.31 116.45 -12.02
CA LEU A 94 2.53 117.52 -11.41
C LEU A 94 2.34 118.70 -12.39
N THR A 95 1.09 119.14 -12.49
CA THR A 95 0.65 120.23 -13.36
C THR A 95 -0.16 121.26 -12.56
N THR A 96 -0.15 122.51 -13.02
CA THR A 96 -0.94 123.61 -12.46
C THR A 96 -1.68 124.39 -13.54
N SER A 97 -2.79 125.01 -13.16
CA SER A 97 -3.47 126.05 -13.91
C SER A 97 -3.53 127.36 -13.11
N GLY A 98 -3.59 128.48 -13.82
CA GLY A 98 -3.62 129.83 -13.23
C GLY A 98 -2.26 130.36 -12.78
N GLY A 99 -2.27 131.49 -12.07
CA GLY A 99 -1.10 132.32 -11.81
C GLY A 99 -0.77 133.25 -12.98
N SER A 100 -0.53 134.53 -12.70
CA SER A 100 -0.37 135.58 -13.73
C SER A 100 1.09 135.89 -14.10
N GLY A 101 2.06 135.37 -13.34
CA GLY A 101 3.47 135.70 -13.48
C GLY A 101 4.30 134.78 -14.39
N THR A 102 5.53 135.18 -14.70
CA THR A 102 6.53 134.35 -15.39
C THR A 102 7.32 133.46 -14.44
N GLY A 103 7.23 133.68 -13.13
CA GLY A 103 7.94 132.92 -12.10
C GLY A 103 7.71 131.39 -12.20
N ALA A 104 8.77 130.63 -11.91
CA ALA A 104 8.75 129.16 -11.94
C ALA A 104 7.74 128.58 -10.91
N VAL A 105 7.20 127.40 -11.22
CA VAL A 105 6.34 126.65 -10.30
C VAL A 105 7.17 125.59 -9.58
N SER A 106 7.21 125.66 -8.25
CA SER A 106 7.70 124.58 -7.38
C SER A 106 6.53 123.87 -6.72
N TYR A 107 6.75 122.61 -6.31
CA TYR A 107 5.76 121.81 -5.60
C TYR A 107 6.35 121.34 -4.27
N ALA A 108 5.53 121.32 -3.22
CA ALA A 108 5.89 120.81 -1.90
C ALA A 108 4.79 119.87 -1.37
N VAL A 109 5.22 118.84 -0.64
CA VAL A 109 4.32 117.98 0.13
C VAL A 109 3.92 118.74 1.39
N SER A 110 2.64 119.04 1.53
CA SER A 110 2.07 119.74 2.69
C SER A 110 1.86 118.79 3.86
N SER A 111 1.42 117.55 3.57
CA SER A 111 1.37 116.43 4.51
C SER A 111 1.17 115.12 3.75
N GLY A 112 1.65 113.99 4.30
CA GLY A 112 1.40 112.66 3.72
C GLY A 112 2.65 111.81 3.56
N THR A 113 2.52 110.71 2.82
CA THR A 113 3.57 109.70 2.59
C THR A 113 4.24 109.81 1.21
N CYS A 114 3.63 110.56 0.29
CA CYS A 114 4.18 110.80 -1.04
C CYS A 114 5.42 111.70 -0.99
N THR A 115 6.27 111.61 -2.01
CA THR A 115 7.47 112.45 -2.16
C THR A 115 7.46 113.17 -3.50
N ILE A 116 8.18 114.29 -3.60
CA ILE A 116 8.25 115.11 -4.81
C ILE A 116 9.71 115.40 -5.13
N SER A 117 10.08 115.27 -6.41
CA SER A 117 11.36 115.71 -6.94
C SER A 117 11.13 116.52 -8.22
N GLY A 118 11.42 117.82 -8.16
CA GLY A 118 11.09 118.76 -9.23
C GLY A 118 9.58 118.86 -9.46
N THR A 119 9.12 118.33 -10.60
CA THR A 119 7.69 118.22 -10.96
C THR A 119 7.14 116.79 -10.84
N THR A 120 7.96 115.81 -10.46
CA THR A 120 7.57 114.40 -10.39
C THR A 120 7.17 114.04 -8.97
N LEU A 121 5.94 113.56 -8.78
CA LEU A 121 5.46 112.98 -7.54
C LEU A 121 5.62 111.46 -7.57
N THR A 122 6.23 110.91 -6.52
CA THR A 122 6.24 109.47 -6.24
C THR A 122 5.17 109.19 -5.18
N PRO A 123 4.17 108.34 -5.47
CA PRO A 123 3.12 108.01 -4.52
C PRO A 123 3.67 107.20 -3.34
N GLY A 124 3.02 107.32 -2.18
CA GLY A 124 3.14 106.33 -1.11
C GLY A 124 2.17 105.17 -1.33
N ASP A 125 1.77 104.51 -0.24
CA ASP A 125 0.77 103.44 -0.27
C ASP A 125 -0.61 103.91 -0.79
N ALA A 126 -1.36 103.01 -1.42
CA ALA A 126 -2.70 103.34 -1.92
C ALA A 126 -3.68 103.64 -0.77
N GLY A 127 -4.51 104.67 -0.95
CA GLY A 127 -5.37 105.21 0.10
C GLY A 127 -4.65 105.99 1.21
N SER A 128 -3.32 106.08 1.21
CA SER A 128 -2.60 106.93 2.17
C SER A 128 -2.77 108.42 1.83
N SER A 129 -2.61 109.29 2.85
CA SER A 129 -2.67 110.74 2.63
C SER A 129 -1.51 111.22 1.75
N CYS A 130 -1.85 112.03 0.76
CA CYS A 130 -0.90 112.82 -0.02
C CYS A 130 -1.54 114.18 -0.32
N VAL A 131 -1.12 115.21 0.41
CA VAL A 131 -1.60 116.59 0.26
C VAL A 131 -0.43 117.46 -0.17
N ILE A 132 -0.61 118.20 -1.25
CA ILE A 132 0.44 118.97 -1.90
C ILE A 132 0.01 120.42 -2.16
N THR A 133 0.99 121.31 -2.23
CA THR A 133 0.82 122.72 -2.59
C THR A 133 1.82 123.08 -3.68
N ALA A 134 1.34 123.70 -4.75
CA ALA A 134 2.22 124.39 -5.70
C ALA A 134 2.48 125.81 -5.22
N THR A 135 3.68 126.33 -5.49
CA THR A 135 3.99 127.76 -5.34
C THR A 135 4.58 128.27 -6.63
N LYS A 136 3.96 129.31 -7.20
CA LYS A 136 4.48 130.03 -8.34
C LYS A 136 5.28 131.22 -7.83
N ALA A 137 6.56 131.23 -8.17
CA ALA A 137 7.52 132.21 -7.69
C ALA A 137 7.12 133.65 -8.05
N ALA A 138 7.62 134.58 -7.26
CA ALA A 138 7.40 136.01 -7.47
C ALA A 138 8.29 136.53 -8.61
N ASP A 139 7.76 137.38 -9.49
CA ASP A 139 8.52 138.06 -10.57
C ASP A 139 8.47 139.60 -10.39
N ASP A 140 9.18 140.37 -11.21
CA ASP A 140 9.26 141.83 -11.03
C ASP A 140 7.91 142.57 -11.01
N ASN A 141 6.83 141.99 -11.55
CA ASN A 141 5.49 142.59 -11.53
C ASN A 141 4.59 141.98 -10.44
N TYR A 142 4.80 140.70 -10.11
CA TYR A 142 3.89 139.93 -9.26
C TYR A 142 4.54 139.39 -7.99
N THR A 143 3.80 139.40 -6.87
CA THR A 143 4.17 138.65 -5.66
C THR A 143 4.07 137.14 -5.89
N ALA A 144 4.66 136.33 -5.01
CA ALA A 144 4.46 134.87 -5.05
C ALA A 144 2.98 134.53 -4.80
N VAL A 145 2.54 133.39 -5.32
CA VAL A 145 1.24 132.79 -5.00
C VAL A 145 1.40 131.29 -4.76
N SER A 146 0.76 130.77 -3.72
CA SER A 146 0.65 129.33 -3.47
C SER A 146 -0.77 128.86 -3.74
N SER A 147 -0.92 127.62 -4.20
CA SER A 147 -2.23 126.98 -4.34
C SER A 147 -2.84 126.69 -2.97
N SER A 148 -4.15 126.44 -2.96
CA SER A 148 -4.76 125.69 -1.86
C SER A 148 -4.14 124.29 -1.75
N SER A 149 -4.22 123.70 -0.56
CA SER A 149 -3.80 122.33 -0.28
C SER A 149 -4.64 121.35 -1.10
N THR A 150 -4.01 120.67 -2.05
CA THR A 150 -4.69 119.74 -2.99
C THR A 150 -4.36 118.31 -2.60
N THR A 151 -5.38 117.46 -2.43
CA THR A 151 -5.18 116.03 -2.14
C THR A 151 -5.01 115.25 -3.43
N VAL A 152 -3.94 114.45 -3.52
CA VAL A 152 -3.71 113.49 -4.61
C VAL A 152 -4.21 112.12 -4.16
N THR A 153 -5.22 111.60 -4.83
CA THR A 153 -5.77 110.27 -4.51
C THR A 153 -4.82 109.19 -5.02
N ILE A 154 -4.30 108.34 -4.12
CA ILE A 154 -3.40 107.25 -4.49
C ILE A 154 -4.21 105.96 -4.70
N ASN A 155 -4.36 105.54 -5.95
CA ASN A 155 -5.10 104.32 -6.32
C ASN A 155 -4.24 103.06 -6.22
N ARG A 156 -4.88 101.91 -5.98
CA ARG A 156 -4.22 100.59 -6.04
C ARG A 156 -3.80 100.25 -7.46
N ALA A 157 -2.64 99.62 -7.60
CA ALA A 157 -2.16 99.06 -8.86
C ALA A 157 -2.85 97.72 -9.20
N SER A 158 -2.80 97.32 -10.47
CA SER A 158 -3.12 95.95 -10.88
C SER A 158 -1.94 95.02 -10.57
N GLN A 159 -2.22 93.79 -10.16
CA GLN A 159 -1.18 92.77 -10.01
C GLN A 159 -0.71 92.24 -11.36
N SER A 160 0.50 91.71 -11.40
CA SER A 160 0.96 90.80 -12.45
C SER A 160 0.07 89.56 -12.57
N THR A 161 0.08 88.90 -13.73
CA THR A 161 -0.70 87.69 -14.00
C THR A 161 -0.47 86.61 -12.95
N LEU A 162 -1.55 85.95 -12.53
CA LEU A 162 -1.54 84.79 -11.64
C LEU A 162 -1.79 83.52 -12.45
N THR A 163 -0.93 82.51 -12.31
CA THR A 163 -0.97 81.28 -13.11
C THR A 163 -0.96 80.06 -12.20
N VAL A 164 -1.91 79.13 -12.39
CA VAL A 164 -1.91 77.84 -11.69
C VAL A 164 -0.86 76.92 -12.32
N THR A 165 0.00 76.31 -11.50
CA THR A 165 1.08 75.41 -11.96
C THR A 165 0.80 73.94 -11.65
N SER A 166 -0.07 73.64 -10.69
CA SER A 166 -0.60 72.30 -10.43
C SER A 166 -1.72 71.93 -11.42
N THR A 167 -1.44 71.07 -12.40
CA THR A 167 -2.35 70.80 -13.55
C THR A 167 -2.83 69.35 -13.69
N SER A 168 -2.37 68.42 -12.84
CA SER A 168 -2.84 67.03 -12.85
C SER A 168 -2.87 66.39 -11.46
N ALA A 169 -3.78 65.43 -11.30
CA ALA A 169 -3.98 64.63 -10.10
C ALA A 169 -4.13 63.15 -10.48
N THR A 170 -4.13 62.26 -9.49
CA THR A 170 -4.42 60.83 -9.67
C THR A 170 -5.60 60.46 -8.79
N TYR A 171 -6.52 59.65 -9.29
CA TYR A 171 -7.69 59.20 -8.52
C TYR A 171 -7.31 58.68 -7.12
N GLY A 172 -8.09 59.08 -6.11
CA GLY A 172 -7.85 58.76 -4.70
C GLY A 172 -6.76 59.59 -4.00
N GLN A 173 -5.86 60.23 -4.75
CA GLN A 173 -4.75 61.01 -4.19
C GLN A 173 -5.04 62.52 -4.23
N THR A 174 -4.91 63.20 -3.09
CA THR A 174 -5.07 64.66 -3.00
C THR A 174 -3.92 65.40 -3.69
N LEU A 175 -4.24 66.48 -4.42
CA LEU A 175 -3.29 67.38 -5.05
C LEU A 175 -3.12 68.66 -4.22
N ALA A 176 -1.88 69.04 -3.91
CA ALA A 176 -1.58 70.36 -3.39
C ALA A 176 -1.61 71.39 -4.53
N LEU A 177 -2.53 72.35 -4.46
CA LEU A 177 -2.70 73.40 -5.46
C LEU A 177 -1.63 74.48 -5.31
N THR A 178 -0.95 74.80 -6.42
CA THR A 178 0.13 75.78 -6.48
C THR A 178 -0.08 76.77 -7.62
N ALA A 179 0.23 78.04 -7.35
CA ALA A 179 0.16 79.13 -8.33
C ALA A 179 1.38 80.04 -8.20
N THR A 180 1.76 80.68 -9.31
CA THR A 180 2.87 81.62 -9.41
C THR A 180 2.40 82.96 -9.98
N GLY A 181 3.13 84.04 -9.65
CA GLY A 181 2.79 85.40 -10.05
C GLY A 181 1.88 86.14 -9.07
N GLY A 182 1.31 87.26 -9.51
CA GLY A 182 0.61 88.24 -8.69
C GLY A 182 1.55 89.07 -7.80
N SER A 183 1.54 90.39 -7.95
CA SER A 183 2.53 91.30 -7.35
C SER A 183 2.33 91.59 -5.86
N GLY A 184 1.16 91.26 -5.29
CA GLY A 184 0.80 91.64 -3.92
C GLY A 184 1.35 90.72 -2.82
N GLY A 185 1.17 91.14 -1.58
CA GLY A 185 1.30 90.32 -0.37
C GLY A 185 0.00 89.59 0.04
N GLY A 186 -1.12 89.88 -0.64
CA GLY A 186 -2.41 89.24 -0.40
C GLY A 186 -2.37 87.71 -0.53
N SER A 187 -3.14 87.02 0.32
CA SER A 187 -3.19 85.55 0.37
C SER A 187 -3.77 84.94 -0.92
N THR A 188 -3.26 83.77 -1.31
CA THR A 188 -3.82 82.96 -2.41
C THR A 188 -4.92 82.04 -1.87
N THR A 189 -6.11 82.14 -2.46
CA THR A 189 -7.28 81.31 -2.19
C THR A 189 -7.68 80.54 -3.44
N TRP A 190 -8.41 79.44 -3.26
CA TRP A 190 -8.73 78.49 -4.33
C TRP A 190 -10.23 78.21 -4.39
N THR A 191 -10.77 78.14 -5.61
CA THR A 191 -12.18 77.81 -5.86
C THR A 191 -12.29 76.77 -6.97
N VAL A 192 -13.24 75.84 -6.82
CA VAL A 192 -13.69 74.99 -7.93
C VAL A 192 -14.67 75.80 -8.75
N VAL A 193 -14.39 75.93 -10.05
CA VAL A 193 -15.23 76.66 -11.01
C VAL A 193 -16.28 75.73 -11.62
N SER A 194 -15.88 74.49 -11.92
CA SER A 194 -16.76 73.42 -12.40
C SER A 194 -16.09 72.04 -12.23
N GLY A 195 -16.89 70.98 -12.37
CA GLY A 195 -16.41 69.60 -12.29
C GLY A 195 -16.83 68.87 -11.01
N THR A 196 -16.18 67.72 -10.75
CA THR A 196 -16.54 66.82 -9.63
C THR A 196 -15.52 66.79 -8.49
N CYS A 197 -14.41 67.52 -8.63
CA CYS A 197 -13.40 67.68 -7.58
C CYS A 197 -13.88 68.63 -6.47
N THR A 198 -13.27 68.53 -5.30
CA THR A 198 -13.49 69.44 -4.17
C THR A 198 -12.16 70.07 -3.73
N VAL A 199 -12.21 71.25 -3.11
CA VAL A 199 -11.03 71.95 -2.61
C VAL A 199 -11.27 72.42 -1.18
N SER A 200 -10.29 72.20 -0.30
CA SER A 200 -10.26 72.72 1.07
C SER A 200 -8.91 73.39 1.33
N GLY A 201 -8.91 74.70 1.61
CA GLY A 201 -7.70 75.51 1.66
C GLY A 201 -6.99 75.53 0.29
N SER A 202 -5.83 74.89 0.21
CA SER A 202 -5.09 74.62 -1.03
C SER A 202 -5.03 73.13 -1.41
N THR A 203 -5.76 72.26 -0.71
CA THR A 203 -5.77 70.82 -1.00
C THR A 203 -6.98 70.47 -1.87
N LEU A 204 -6.73 69.92 -3.06
CA LEU A 204 -7.73 69.40 -3.98
C LEU A 204 -7.92 67.91 -3.75
N THR A 205 -9.17 67.46 -3.62
CA THR A 205 -9.54 66.04 -3.71
C THR A 205 -10.16 65.80 -5.09
N PRO A 206 -9.56 64.94 -5.94
CA PRO A 206 -10.09 64.69 -7.28
C PRO A 206 -11.38 63.85 -7.20
N GLY A 207 -12.25 64.03 -8.19
CA GLY A 207 -13.33 63.07 -8.47
C GLY A 207 -12.82 61.89 -9.31
N ASN A 208 -13.71 61.29 -10.10
CA ASN A 208 -13.35 60.16 -10.98
C ASN A 208 -12.30 60.55 -12.03
N ALA A 209 -11.47 59.60 -12.45
CA ALA A 209 -10.49 59.84 -13.51
C ALA A 209 -11.18 60.14 -14.85
N GLY A 210 -10.58 61.05 -15.63
CA GLY A 210 -11.18 61.62 -16.84
C GLY A 210 -12.41 62.51 -16.62
N SER A 211 -12.90 62.69 -15.39
CA SER A 211 -13.97 63.65 -15.11
C SER A 211 -13.46 65.09 -15.15
N SER A 212 -14.35 66.04 -15.46
CA SER A 212 -14.01 67.46 -15.42
C SER A 212 -13.66 67.90 -14.00
N CYS A 213 -12.64 68.75 -13.90
CA CYS A 213 -12.27 69.51 -12.72
C CYS A 213 -11.59 70.79 -13.20
N VAL A 214 -12.13 71.95 -12.83
CA VAL A 214 -11.59 73.27 -13.21
C VAL A 214 -11.46 74.12 -11.96
N VAL A 215 -10.27 74.67 -11.73
CA VAL A 215 -9.97 75.53 -10.57
C VAL A 215 -9.54 76.92 -10.99
N ARG A 216 -9.79 77.88 -10.09
CA ARG A 216 -9.30 79.26 -10.18
C ARG A 216 -8.59 79.62 -8.89
N ALA A 217 -7.38 80.15 -9.02
CA ALA A 217 -6.68 80.82 -7.93
C ALA A 217 -7.13 82.29 -7.87
N THR A 218 -7.35 82.80 -6.67
CA THR A 218 -7.58 84.23 -6.42
C THR A 218 -6.53 84.70 -5.43
N LYS A 219 -5.63 85.59 -5.87
CA LYS A 219 -4.72 86.29 -4.97
C LYS A 219 -5.41 87.57 -4.52
N ALA A 220 -5.64 87.68 -3.21
CA ALA A 220 -6.42 88.74 -2.60
C ALA A 220 -5.86 90.15 -2.91
N LEU A 221 -6.70 91.16 -2.76
CA LEU A 221 -6.24 92.54 -2.65
C LEU A 221 -5.43 92.74 -1.37
N ASP A 222 -4.55 93.72 -1.36
CA ASP A 222 -3.83 94.18 -0.17
C ASP A 222 -3.91 95.71 -0.04
N THR A 223 -2.98 96.35 0.67
CA THR A 223 -2.89 97.81 0.75
C THR A 223 -2.79 98.43 -0.65
N ASN A 224 -1.91 97.91 -1.50
CA ASN A 224 -1.37 98.58 -2.68
C ASN A 224 -1.82 97.97 -4.00
N PHE A 225 -2.31 96.73 -4.00
CA PHE A 225 -2.75 96.02 -5.19
C PHE A 225 -4.21 95.58 -5.11
N ASN A 226 -4.90 95.66 -6.26
CA ASN A 226 -6.23 95.08 -6.45
C ASN A 226 -6.15 93.55 -6.52
N ALA A 227 -7.24 92.84 -6.22
CA ALA A 227 -7.28 91.38 -6.31
C ALA A 227 -7.09 90.89 -7.75
N VAL A 228 -6.47 89.73 -7.93
CA VAL A 228 -6.28 89.10 -9.26
C VAL A 228 -6.69 87.64 -9.24
N ASN A 229 -7.39 87.22 -10.29
CA ASN A 229 -7.74 85.84 -10.55
C ASN A 229 -6.78 85.23 -11.58
N SER A 230 -6.52 83.94 -11.47
CA SER A 230 -5.95 83.18 -12.59
C SER A 230 -6.97 83.00 -13.71
N ALA A 231 -6.49 82.58 -14.88
CA ALA A 231 -7.36 81.89 -15.83
C ALA A 231 -7.90 80.59 -15.23
N ASP A 232 -9.04 80.14 -15.75
CA ASP A 232 -9.67 78.88 -15.35
C ASP A 232 -8.81 77.71 -15.83
N THR A 233 -8.29 76.93 -14.88
CA THR A 233 -7.29 75.89 -15.16
C THR A 233 -7.91 74.51 -14.95
N ALA A 234 -7.94 73.70 -16.01
CA ALA A 234 -8.38 72.32 -15.92
C ALA A 234 -7.33 71.44 -15.22
N ILE A 235 -7.78 70.54 -14.34
CA ILE A 235 -6.95 69.54 -13.66
C ILE A 235 -7.20 68.19 -14.32
N THR A 236 -6.19 67.62 -14.97
CA THR A 236 -6.28 66.28 -15.56
C THR A 236 -6.25 65.23 -14.44
N ILE A 237 -7.37 64.55 -14.19
CA ILE A 237 -7.45 63.45 -13.22
C ILE A 237 -7.11 62.14 -13.93
N ASN A 238 -5.92 61.60 -13.61
CA ASN A 238 -5.43 60.33 -14.12
C ASN A 238 -5.99 59.13 -13.32
N ARG A 239 -6.04 57.96 -13.97
CA ARG A 239 -6.33 56.70 -13.28
C ARG A 239 -5.19 56.32 -12.32
N ALA A 240 -5.54 55.67 -11.22
CA ALA A 240 -4.59 55.06 -10.29
C ALA A 240 -4.12 53.68 -10.79
N SER A 241 -2.97 53.22 -10.30
CA SER A 241 -2.63 51.79 -10.31
C SER A 241 -3.57 51.02 -9.38
N GLN A 242 -3.87 49.76 -9.69
CA GLN A 242 -4.57 48.88 -8.74
C GLN A 242 -3.62 48.48 -7.59
N ALA A 243 -4.19 47.98 -6.49
CA ALA A 243 -3.46 47.11 -5.58
C ALA A 243 -3.09 45.80 -6.31
N ALA A 244 -1.97 45.18 -5.94
CA ALA A 244 -1.46 43.97 -6.61
C ALA A 244 -2.51 42.86 -6.71
N LEU A 245 -2.58 42.21 -7.88
CA LEU A 245 -3.46 41.07 -8.13
C LEU A 245 -2.72 39.74 -7.94
N SER A 246 -3.30 38.79 -7.22
CA SER A 246 -2.71 37.47 -6.99
C SER A 246 -3.72 36.35 -7.22
N VAL A 247 -3.25 35.20 -7.71
CA VAL A 247 -4.06 33.99 -7.94
C VAL A 247 -4.04 33.14 -6.68
N THR A 248 -5.21 32.89 -6.09
CA THR A 248 -5.34 32.08 -4.87
C THR A 248 -5.59 30.60 -5.15
N SER A 249 -5.91 30.25 -6.40
CA SER A 249 -6.11 28.87 -6.86
C SER A 249 -4.79 28.24 -7.33
N THR A 250 -4.01 27.66 -6.42
CA THR A 250 -2.67 27.11 -6.69
C THR A 250 -2.61 25.59 -6.88
N SER A 251 -3.75 24.88 -6.80
CA SER A 251 -3.84 23.43 -6.99
C SER A 251 -5.18 23.01 -7.58
N ALA A 252 -5.19 21.89 -8.32
CA ALA A 252 -6.39 21.22 -8.82
C ALA A 252 -6.17 19.70 -8.83
N THR A 253 -7.22 18.93 -9.10
CA THR A 253 -7.17 17.45 -9.16
C THR A 253 -7.56 16.97 -10.55
N TYR A 254 -6.84 15.99 -11.10
CA TYR A 254 -7.11 15.43 -12.43
C TYR A 254 -8.60 15.09 -12.65
N GLY A 255 -9.10 15.35 -13.86
CA GLY A 255 -10.49 15.08 -14.26
C GLY A 255 -11.54 16.06 -13.72
N GLN A 256 -11.22 16.83 -12.66
CA GLN A 256 -12.17 17.74 -12.01
C GLN A 256 -12.00 19.17 -12.50
N GLY A 257 -13.09 19.78 -13.00
CA GLY A 257 -13.11 21.22 -13.33
C GLY A 257 -12.98 22.07 -12.06
N TYR A 258 -12.12 23.08 -12.08
CA TYR A 258 -11.76 23.89 -10.92
C TYR A 258 -12.00 25.38 -11.17
N SER A 259 -12.73 26.07 -10.29
CA SER A 259 -12.98 27.52 -10.42
C SER A 259 -11.79 28.33 -9.92
N LEU A 260 -11.12 29.03 -10.84
CA LEU A 260 -9.98 29.90 -10.54
C LEU A 260 -10.42 31.19 -9.83
N THR A 261 -9.72 31.52 -8.75
CA THR A 261 -9.96 32.65 -7.86
C THR A 261 -8.74 33.57 -7.73
N THR A 262 -8.99 34.86 -7.48
CA THR A 262 -7.96 35.86 -7.18
C THR A 262 -8.20 36.54 -5.83
N SER A 263 -7.16 37.20 -5.33
CA SER A 263 -7.22 38.18 -4.24
C SER A 263 -6.49 39.46 -4.67
N GLY A 264 -6.89 40.61 -4.11
CA GLY A 264 -6.31 41.90 -4.46
C GLY A 264 -6.92 42.50 -5.74
N GLY A 265 -6.16 43.32 -6.45
CA GLY A 265 -6.71 44.22 -7.47
C GLY A 265 -7.45 45.42 -6.85
N SER A 266 -7.99 46.31 -7.69
CA SER A 266 -8.83 47.44 -7.26
C SER A 266 -9.87 47.80 -8.32
N GLY A 267 -10.96 48.43 -7.89
CA GLY A 267 -12.04 48.83 -8.81
C GLY A 267 -12.94 47.69 -9.27
N ALA A 268 -13.88 48.03 -10.16
CA ALA A 268 -14.96 47.17 -10.62
C ALA A 268 -14.64 46.34 -11.89
N GLY A 269 -13.45 46.51 -12.47
CA GLY A 269 -13.04 45.79 -13.69
C GLY A 269 -13.11 44.26 -13.54
N SER A 270 -13.58 43.57 -14.57
CA SER A 270 -13.71 42.11 -14.62
C SER A 270 -12.34 41.41 -14.64
N VAL A 271 -12.26 40.22 -14.03
CA VAL A 271 -11.08 39.35 -14.11
C VAL A 271 -11.24 38.39 -15.30
N SER A 272 -10.28 38.42 -16.22
CA SER A 272 -10.07 37.41 -17.25
C SER A 272 -8.88 36.52 -16.91
N TRP A 273 -8.84 35.33 -17.53
CA TRP A 273 -7.81 34.32 -17.30
C TRP A 273 -7.16 33.90 -18.62
N THR A 274 -5.87 33.59 -18.57
CA THR A 274 -5.10 33.06 -19.70
C THR A 274 -4.17 31.94 -19.22
N VAL A 275 -4.11 30.84 -19.96
CA VAL A 275 -3.07 29.83 -19.79
C VAL A 275 -1.79 30.34 -20.44
N VAL A 276 -0.73 30.45 -19.65
CA VAL A 276 0.58 30.98 -20.06
C VAL A 276 1.46 29.87 -20.63
N SER A 277 1.43 28.71 -19.98
CA SER A 277 2.02 27.46 -20.47
C SER A 277 1.43 26.25 -19.78
N GLY A 278 1.62 25.06 -20.34
CA GLY A 278 1.16 23.80 -19.78
C GLY A 278 0.14 23.07 -20.66
N THR A 279 -0.44 22.01 -20.09
CA THR A 279 -1.42 21.12 -20.76
C THR A 279 -2.88 21.43 -20.39
N CYS A 280 -3.10 22.24 -19.36
CA CYS A 280 -4.41 22.66 -18.89
C CYS A 280 -5.09 23.65 -19.86
N SER A 281 -6.41 23.78 -19.76
CA SER A 281 -7.19 24.80 -20.46
C SER A 281 -8.07 25.59 -19.49
N VAL A 282 -8.47 26.81 -19.85
CA VAL A 282 -9.35 27.65 -19.03
C VAL A 282 -10.47 28.21 -19.90
N THR A 283 -11.72 28.07 -19.46
CA THR A 283 -12.91 28.66 -20.09
C THR A 283 -13.63 29.53 -19.07
N GLY A 284 -13.69 30.84 -19.33
CA GLY A 284 -14.15 31.81 -18.33
C GLY A 284 -13.19 31.85 -17.14
N SER A 285 -13.65 31.39 -15.97
CA SER A 285 -12.82 31.13 -14.78
C SER A 285 -12.67 29.63 -14.46
N THR A 286 -13.24 28.72 -15.26
CA THR A 286 -13.11 27.28 -14.99
C THR A 286 -11.87 26.73 -15.67
N LEU A 287 -10.92 26.25 -14.88
CA LEU A 287 -9.77 25.47 -15.31
C LEU A 287 -10.17 24.01 -15.49
N THR A 288 -9.82 23.44 -16.64
CA THR A 288 -9.80 22.00 -16.90
C THR A 288 -8.35 21.53 -16.80
N PRO A 289 -8.01 20.67 -15.81
CA PRO A 289 -6.67 20.12 -15.69
C PRO A 289 -6.25 19.31 -16.90
N GLY A 290 -4.95 19.34 -17.22
CA GLY A 290 -4.31 18.25 -17.97
C GLY A 290 -3.89 17.12 -17.04
N ASP A 291 -2.90 16.32 -17.45
CA ASP A 291 -2.39 15.20 -16.67
C ASP A 291 -1.78 15.64 -15.31
N ALA A 292 -1.88 14.79 -14.29
CA ALA A 292 -1.32 15.07 -12.98
C ALA A 292 0.22 15.11 -13.01
N GLY A 293 0.79 16.06 -12.26
CA GLY A 293 2.23 16.38 -12.31
C GLY A 293 2.70 17.09 -13.59
N SER A 294 1.85 17.28 -14.60
CA SER A 294 2.18 18.12 -15.76
C SER A 294 2.15 19.61 -15.38
N SER A 295 2.84 20.45 -16.16
CA SER A 295 2.82 21.89 -15.93
C SER A 295 1.45 22.49 -16.30
N CYS A 296 1.01 23.43 -15.46
CA CYS A 296 -0.08 24.34 -15.74
C CYS A 296 0.26 25.68 -15.11
N VAL A 297 0.32 26.75 -15.91
CA VAL A 297 0.64 28.11 -15.46
C VAL A 297 -0.43 29.04 -15.97
N VAL A 298 -1.06 29.78 -15.06
CA VAL A 298 -2.14 30.73 -15.38
C VAL A 298 -1.77 32.14 -14.96
N ARG A 299 -2.32 33.12 -15.70
CA ARG A 299 -2.29 34.54 -15.36
C ARG A 299 -3.71 35.05 -15.27
N ALA A 300 -4.01 35.82 -14.22
CA ALA A 300 -5.22 36.61 -14.11
C ALA A 300 -4.93 38.05 -14.58
N THR A 301 -5.86 38.64 -15.32
CA THR A 301 -5.83 40.06 -15.67
C THR A 301 -7.13 40.71 -15.22
N LYS A 302 -7.05 41.73 -14.36
CA LYS A 302 -8.20 42.52 -13.94
C LYS A 302 -8.24 43.79 -14.78
N ALA A 303 -9.28 43.89 -15.61
CA ALA A 303 -9.45 44.97 -16.58
C ALA A 303 -9.41 46.36 -15.91
N GLN A 304 -8.99 47.38 -16.67
CA GLN A 304 -9.14 48.78 -16.25
C GLN A 304 -10.64 49.13 -16.08
N ASP A 305 -10.93 50.14 -15.26
CA ASP A 305 -12.28 50.71 -15.14
C ASP A 305 -12.27 52.24 -15.34
N THR A 306 -13.23 52.96 -14.76
CA THR A 306 -13.25 54.43 -14.76
C THR A 306 -12.00 55.02 -14.10
N ASN A 307 -11.57 54.45 -12.97
CA ASN A 307 -10.66 55.06 -11.99
C ASN A 307 -9.32 54.34 -11.86
N TYR A 308 -9.23 53.07 -12.23
CA TYR A 308 -8.03 52.25 -12.14
C TYR A 308 -7.56 51.74 -13.50
N LEU A 309 -6.24 51.67 -13.68
CA LEU A 309 -5.56 51.04 -14.82
C LEU A 309 -5.76 49.51 -14.83
N VAL A 310 -5.35 48.85 -15.91
CA VAL A 310 -5.33 47.37 -15.98
C VAL A 310 -4.21 46.81 -15.10
N GLU A 311 -4.48 45.69 -14.44
CA GLU A 311 -3.53 44.99 -13.58
C GLU A 311 -3.49 43.51 -13.96
N SER A 312 -2.34 42.85 -13.82
CA SER A 312 -2.21 41.39 -14.04
C SER A 312 -1.39 40.75 -12.94
N SER A 313 -1.77 39.52 -12.57
CA SER A 313 -1.00 38.73 -11.60
C SER A 313 0.36 38.33 -12.16
N ALA A 314 1.26 37.94 -11.25
CA ALA A 314 2.38 37.08 -11.63
C ALA A 314 1.87 35.75 -12.21
N ASP A 315 2.73 35.11 -13.01
CA ASP A 315 2.47 33.78 -13.57
C ASP A 315 2.45 32.75 -12.45
N THR A 316 1.28 32.15 -12.23
CA THR A 316 1.03 31.26 -11.09
C THR A 316 0.90 29.82 -11.56
N ALA A 317 1.74 28.93 -11.04
CA ALA A 317 1.64 27.50 -11.29
C ALA A 317 0.45 26.90 -10.51
N VAL A 318 -0.34 26.08 -11.19
CA VAL A 318 -1.41 25.28 -10.58
C VAL A 318 -0.94 23.83 -10.52
N VAL A 319 -0.69 23.32 -9.31
CA VAL A 319 -0.23 21.95 -9.10
C VAL A 319 -1.39 20.98 -9.37
N ILE A 320 -1.28 20.17 -10.42
CA ILE A 320 -2.29 19.15 -10.74
C ILE A 320 -1.98 17.86 -9.96
N ALA A 321 -2.78 17.58 -8.94
CA ALA A 321 -2.72 16.35 -8.17
C ALA A 321 -3.45 15.18 -8.86
N ARG A 322 -3.05 13.94 -8.54
CA ARG A 322 -3.74 12.72 -8.96
C ARG A 322 -5.12 12.62 -8.32
N ALA A 323 -6.07 12.06 -9.05
CA ALA A 323 -7.40 11.72 -8.53
C ALA A 323 -7.38 10.37 -7.80
N SER A 324 -8.37 10.14 -6.92
CA SER A 324 -8.72 8.79 -6.46
C SER A 324 -9.35 7.99 -7.62
N GLN A 325 -9.13 6.67 -7.66
CA GLN A 325 -9.83 5.82 -8.62
C GLN A 325 -11.28 5.56 -8.20
N SER A 326 -12.12 5.17 -9.15
CA SER A 326 -13.37 4.47 -8.83
C SER A 326 -13.07 3.19 -8.06
N ALA A 327 -13.86 2.87 -7.04
CA ALA A 327 -13.64 1.72 -6.16
C ALA A 327 -13.34 0.41 -6.91
N LEU A 328 -12.34 -0.34 -6.45
CA LEU A 328 -11.93 -1.62 -7.03
C LEU A 328 -12.65 -2.79 -6.34
N SER A 329 -13.13 -3.78 -7.10
CA SER A 329 -13.84 -4.95 -6.55
C SER A 329 -13.45 -6.24 -7.25
N VAL A 330 -13.20 -7.30 -6.48
CA VAL A 330 -12.89 -8.64 -7.00
C VAL A 330 -14.19 -9.31 -7.45
N THR A 331 -14.20 -9.85 -8.67
CA THR A 331 -15.38 -10.46 -9.30
C THR A 331 -15.33 -11.99 -9.32
N SER A 332 -14.14 -12.58 -9.17
CA SER A 332 -13.96 -14.03 -8.98
C SER A 332 -14.16 -14.40 -7.52
N THR A 333 -15.22 -15.14 -7.18
CA THR A 333 -15.61 -15.44 -5.78
C THR A 333 -15.74 -16.94 -5.46
N THR A 334 -15.61 -17.82 -6.45
CA THR A 334 -15.75 -19.27 -6.29
C THR A 334 -14.66 -20.03 -7.04
N ALA A 335 -14.05 -21.02 -6.38
CA ALA A 335 -13.12 -21.97 -6.98
C ALA A 335 -13.56 -23.41 -6.71
N THR A 336 -12.85 -24.38 -7.27
CA THR A 336 -13.06 -25.82 -7.02
C THR A 336 -11.71 -26.46 -6.73
N PHE A 337 -11.64 -27.38 -5.75
CA PHE A 337 -10.41 -28.08 -5.39
C PHE A 337 -9.69 -28.68 -6.60
N GLY A 338 -8.35 -28.58 -6.62
CA GLY A 338 -7.52 -29.11 -7.70
C GLY A 338 -7.63 -28.39 -9.06
N SER A 339 -8.42 -27.30 -9.16
CA SER A 339 -8.54 -26.46 -10.35
C SER A 339 -8.13 -25.03 -10.03
N THR A 340 -7.36 -24.38 -10.91
CA THR A 340 -6.98 -22.97 -10.72
C THR A 340 -8.15 -22.02 -11.03
N LEU A 341 -8.13 -20.85 -10.41
CA LEU A 341 -9.09 -19.76 -10.65
C LEU A 341 -8.35 -18.54 -11.20
N SER A 342 -8.76 -18.05 -12.38
CA SER A 342 -8.33 -16.75 -12.88
C SER A 342 -9.06 -15.64 -12.11
N LEU A 343 -8.32 -14.85 -11.35
CA LEU A 343 -8.84 -13.73 -10.59
C LEU A 343 -9.07 -12.50 -11.49
N THR A 344 -10.27 -11.93 -11.43
CA THR A 344 -10.69 -10.75 -12.18
C THR A 344 -11.24 -9.66 -11.28
N THR A 345 -11.10 -8.40 -11.70
CA THR A 345 -11.66 -7.23 -11.01
C THR A 345 -12.64 -6.44 -11.88
N SER A 346 -13.52 -5.68 -11.23
CA SER A 346 -14.28 -4.57 -11.81
C SER A 346 -13.92 -3.27 -11.09
N GLY A 347 -14.16 -2.12 -11.74
CA GLY A 347 -13.80 -0.81 -11.21
C GLY A 347 -12.33 -0.43 -11.41
N GLY A 348 -11.86 0.59 -10.68
CA GLY A 348 -10.55 1.21 -10.84
C GLY A 348 -10.42 2.07 -12.11
N SER A 349 -10.45 3.40 -11.99
CA SER A 349 -10.42 4.33 -13.14
C SER A 349 -9.11 4.33 -13.95
N GLY A 350 -8.00 3.85 -13.37
CA GLY A 350 -6.67 4.00 -13.95
C GLY A 350 -6.31 2.99 -15.05
N THR A 351 -5.11 3.16 -15.61
CA THR A 351 -4.45 2.19 -16.51
C THR A 351 -3.41 1.32 -15.78
N GLY A 352 -3.13 1.61 -14.51
CA GLY A 352 -2.22 0.83 -13.67
C GLY A 352 -2.58 -0.67 -13.60
N SER A 353 -1.55 -1.52 -13.51
CA SER A 353 -1.71 -2.97 -13.44
C SER A 353 -2.36 -3.42 -12.13
N VAL A 354 -3.07 -4.56 -12.17
CA VAL A 354 -3.67 -5.18 -10.98
C VAL A 354 -2.74 -6.24 -10.43
N SER A 355 -2.27 -6.05 -9.20
CA SER A 355 -1.58 -7.07 -8.40
C SER A 355 -2.55 -7.74 -7.43
N TRP A 356 -2.18 -8.93 -6.96
CA TRP A 356 -2.99 -9.79 -6.11
C TRP A 356 -2.18 -10.27 -4.90
N GLN A 357 -2.83 -10.31 -3.74
CA GLN A 357 -2.23 -10.77 -2.50
C GLN A 357 -3.23 -11.64 -1.72
N ILE A 358 -2.75 -12.76 -1.15
CA ILE A 358 -3.53 -13.53 -0.17
C ILE A 358 -3.48 -12.78 1.16
N MET A 359 -4.63 -12.56 1.78
CA MET A 359 -4.76 -11.89 3.07
C MET A 359 -4.81 -12.89 4.23
N LEU A 360 -5.53 -14.00 4.03
CA LEU A 360 -5.66 -15.11 4.97
C LEU A 360 -6.13 -16.35 4.21
N GLY A 361 -5.50 -17.49 4.46
CA GLY A 361 -5.96 -18.78 3.95
C GLY A 361 -4.87 -19.74 3.49
N THR A 362 -5.28 -20.93 3.05
CA THR A 362 -4.40 -22.00 2.52
C THR A 362 -4.30 -22.00 0.99
N CYS A 363 -4.86 -20.99 0.32
CA CYS A 363 -4.73 -20.78 -1.12
C CYS A 363 -3.48 -19.96 -1.45
N THR A 364 -2.97 -20.10 -2.68
CA THR A 364 -1.81 -19.33 -3.18
C THR A 364 -2.17 -18.58 -4.45
N VAL A 365 -1.45 -17.51 -4.79
CA VAL A 365 -1.66 -16.73 -6.02
C VAL A 365 -0.34 -16.42 -6.71
N THR A 366 -0.31 -16.60 -8.03
CA THR A 366 0.83 -16.27 -8.89
C THR A 366 0.32 -15.46 -10.08
N GLY A 367 0.70 -14.18 -10.15
CA GLY A 367 0.07 -13.24 -11.08
C GLY A 367 -1.40 -13.05 -10.74
N SER A 368 -2.31 -13.37 -11.66
CA SER A 368 -3.77 -13.43 -11.43
C SER A 368 -4.29 -14.87 -11.28
N THR A 369 -3.44 -15.89 -11.28
CA THR A 369 -3.85 -17.28 -11.16
C THR A 369 -3.81 -17.72 -9.70
N LEU A 370 -4.99 -18.02 -9.14
CA LEU A 370 -5.13 -18.57 -7.79
C LEU A 370 -5.16 -20.11 -7.83
N THR A 371 -4.41 -20.73 -6.93
CA THR A 371 -4.50 -22.17 -6.64
C THR A 371 -5.24 -22.35 -5.31
N PRO A 372 -6.41 -23.00 -5.30
CA PRO A 372 -7.16 -23.25 -4.07
C PRO A 372 -6.43 -24.22 -3.14
N GLY A 373 -6.60 -24.04 -1.84
CA GLY A 373 -6.35 -25.09 -0.85
C GLY A 373 -7.52 -26.05 -0.74
N ASP A 374 -7.70 -26.66 0.43
CA ASP A 374 -8.79 -27.59 0.70
C ASP A 374 -10.19 -26.95 0.56
N ALA A 375 -11.19 -27.74 0.18
CA ALA A 375 -12.57 -27.26 0.04
C ALA A 375 -13.18 -26.92 1.40
N GLY A 376 -13.83 -25.77 1.47
CA GLY A 376 -14.29 -25.17 2.73
C GLY A 376 -13.20 -24.52 3.60
N SER A 377 -11.92 -24.57 3.21
CA SER A 377 -10.87 -23.78 3.89
C SER A 377 -11.08 -22.28 3.64
N SER A 378 -10.58 -21.45 4.56
CA SER A 378 -10.53 -20.01 4.35
C SER A 378 -9.60 -19.66 3.20
N CYS A 379 -10.05 -18.79 2.31
CA CYS A 379 -9.23 -18.15 1.28
C CYS A 379 -9.74 -16.73 1.06
N THR A 380 -8.92 -15.72 1.32
CA THR A 380 -9.27 -14.32 1.12
C THR A 380 -8.20 -13.62 0.32
N VAL A 381 -8.62 -12.87 -0.70
CA VAL A 381 -7.74 -12.16 -1.63
C VAL A 381 -7.99 -10.67 -1.57
N LYS A 382 -6.95 -9.89 -1.84
CA LYS A 382 -7.01 -8.45 -2.06
C LYS A 382 -6.40 -8.15 -3.43
N ALA A 383 -7.11 -7.35 -4.22
CA ALA A 383 -6.58 -6.78 -5.45
C ALA A 383 -6.09 -5.36 -5.18
N THR A 384 -4.97 -4.99 -5.77
CA THR A 384 -4.48 -3.61 -5.76
C THR A 384 -4.22 -3.18 -7.20
N LYS A 385 -4.92 -2.15 -7.67
CA LYS A 385 -4.66 -1.52 -8.95
C LYS A 385 -3.66 -0.39 -8.74
N ALA A 386 -2.50 -0.50 -9.37
CA ALA A 386 -1.40 0.43 -9.19
C ALA A 386 -1.80 1.88 -9.56
N GLN A 387 -1.05 2.85 -9.02
CA GLN A 387 -1.13 4.23 -9.49
C GLN A 387 -0.64 4.33 -10.94
N ASP A 388 -1.10 5.36 -11.65
CA ASP A 388 -0.59 5.73 -12.98
C ASP A 388 -0.19 7.21 -13.03
N THR A 389 -0.17 7.83 -14.20
CA THR A 389 0.06 9.27 -14.34
C THR A 389 -0.93 10.07 -13.50
N ASN A 390 -2.22 9.75 -13.61
CA ASN A 390 -3.36 10.59 -13.28
C ASN A 390 -4.16 10.13 -12.05
N TYR A 391 -4.05 8.85 -11.68
CA TYR A 391 -4.75 8.27 -10.54
C TYR A 391 -3.79 7.70 -9.48
N LEU A 392 -4.18 7.84 -8.21
CA LEU A 392 -3.56 7.18 -7.08
C LEU A 392 -3.81 5.66 -7.12
N ALA A 393 -3.01 4.88 -6.39
CA ALA A 393 -3.23 3.44 -6.26
C ALA A 393 -4.52 3.16 -5.46
N GLU A 394 -5.24 2.11 -5.83
CA GLU A 394 -6.53 1.75 -5.23
C GLU A 394 -6.57 0.26 -4.90
N SER A 395 -7.13 -0.10 -3.75
CA SER A 395 -7.22 -1.48 -3.28
C SER A 395 -8.66 -1.90 -3.08
N SER A 396 -8.99 -3.14 -3.47
CA SER A 396 -10.27 -3.73 -3.09
C SER A 396 -10.35 -3.98 -1.58
N SER A 397 -11.58 -4.11 -1.07
CA SER A 397 -11.81 -4.83 0.18
C SER A 397 -11.35 -6.29 0.06
N ASN A 398 -10.99 -6.91 1.19
CA ASN A 398 -10.66 -8.33 1.25
C ASN A 398 -11.88 -9.16 0.81
N THR A 399 -11.72 -9.97 -0.24
CA THR A 399 -12.81 -10.75 -0.83
C THR A 399 -12.59 -12.24 -0.55
N SER A 400 -13.62 -12.92 -0.06
CA SER A 400 -13.56 -14.36 0.24
C SER A 400 -13.78 -15.19 -1.03
N ILE A 401 -12.94 -16.19 -1.25
CA ILE A 401 -13.09 -17.20 -2.31
C ILE A 401 -13.69 -18.46 -1.69
N THR A 402 -14.88 -18.84 -2.12
CA THR A 402 -15.51 -20.11 -1.70
C THR A 402 -14.87 -21.26 -2.48
N ILE A 403 -14.15 -22.15 -1.78
CA ILE A 403 -13.54 -23.33 -2.40
C ILE A 403 -14.51 -24.51 -2.30
N ASN A 404 -15.06 -24.92 -3.45
CA ASN A 404 -15.97 -26.05 -3.57
C ASN A 404 -15.22 -27.39 -3.70
N ARG A 405 -15.87 -28.47 -3.30
CA ARG A 405 -15.39 -29.84 -3.55
C ARG A 405 -15.38 -30.16 -5.04
N ALA A 406 -14.32 -30.85 -5.48
CA ALA A 406 -14.25 -31.45 -6.80
C ALA A 406 -15.15 -32.70 -6.91
N ASN A 407 -15.46 -33.13 -8.12
CA ASN A 407 -16.01 -34.46 -8.36
C ASN A 407 -14.86 -35.48 -8.43
N GLN A 408 -15.07 -36.69 -7.90
CA GLN A 408 -14.08 -37.77 -8.02
C GLN A 408 -13.97 -38.24 -9.48
N SER A 409 -12.81 -38.81 -9.83
CA SER A 409 -12.69 -39.66 -11.00
C SER A 409 -13.61 -40.89 -10.90
N THR A 410 -13.93 -41.50 -12.04
CA THR A 410 -14.86 -42.64 -12.13
C THR A 410 -14.46 -43.78 -11.20
N LEU A 411 -15.38 -44.22 -10.34
CA LEU A 411 -15.23 -45.42 -9.51
C LEU A 411 -15.72 -46.66 -10.26
N THR A 412 -14.89 -47.70 -10.33
CA THR A 412 -15.17 -48.95 -11.06
C THR A 412 -15.03 -50.15 -10.14
N VAL A 413 -15.99 -51.07 -10.16
CA VAL A 413 -15.88 -52.37 -9.47
C VAL A 413 -15.02 -53.31 -10.32
N THR A 414 -13.91 -53.80 -9.75
CA THR A 414 -12.97 -54.69 -10.46
C THR A 414 -13.25 -56.18 -10.22
N SER A 415 -13.98 -56.53 -9.16
CA SER A 415 -14.52 -57.89 -8.98
C SER A 415 -15.68 -58.13 -9.95
N THR A 416 -15.53 -59.08 -10.87
CA THR A 416 -16.55 -59.41 -11.91
C THR A 416 -17.00 -60.87 -11.87
N SER A 417 -16.37 -61.72 -11.06
CA SER A 417 -16.75 -63.12 -10.90
C SER A 417 -16.52 -63.62 -9.47
N ALA A 418 -17.21 -64.71 -9.14
CA ALA A 418 -17.11 -65.46 -7.89
C ALA A 418 -17.35 -66.94 -8.19
N THR A 419 -17.07 -67.83 -7.23
CA THR A 419 -17.38 -69.27 -7.31
C THR A 419 -18.27 -69.66 -6.14
N TYR A 420 -19.27 -70.51 -6.40
CA TYR A 420 -20.19 -71.01 -5.37
C TYR A 420 -19.48 -71.54 -4.12
N GLY A 421 -20.04 -71.23 -2.94
CA GLY A 421 -19.53 -71.69 -1.64
C GLY A 421 -18.35 -70.89 -1.07
N GLN A 422 -17.68 -70.05 -1.87
CA GLN A 422 -16.52 -69.28 -1.44
C GLN A 422 -16.86 -67.80 -1.23
N ASN A 423 -16.30 -67.18 -0.18
CA ASN A 423 -16.40 -65.74 0.07
C ASN A 423 -15.31 -64.96 -0.68
N TYR A 424 -15.64 -63.78 -1.20
CA TYR A 424 -14.75 -62.94 -2.00
C TYR A 424 -14.62 -61.53 -1.42
N ALA A 425 -13.41 -60.96 -1.44
CA ALA A 425 -13.22 -59.54 -1.19
C ALA A 425 -13.58 -58.75 -2.46
N LEU A 426 -14.58 -57.87 -2.35
CA LEU A 426 -14.94 -56.93 -3.41
C LEU A 426 -13.91 -55.80 -3.50
N THR A 427 -13.45 -55.51 -4.72
CA THR A 427 -12.42 -54.53 -5.01
C THR A 427 -12.90 -53.48 -6.03
N THR A 428 -12.31 -52.29 -5.95
CA THR A 428 -12.55 -51.17 -6.87
C THR A 428 -11.26 -50.59 -7.42
N SER A 429 -11.32 -50.01 -8.61
CA SER A 429 -10.32 -49.08 -9.15
C SER A 429 -10.94 -47.69 -9.40
N GLY A 430 -10.10 -46.66 -9.46
CA GLY A 430 -10.55 -45.27 -9.60
C GLY A 430 -11.18 -44.71 -8.33
N GLY A 431 -11.99 -43.65 -8.48
CA GLY A 431 -12.33 -42.75 -7.38
C GLY A 431 -11.19 -41.79 -7.03
N SER A 432 -11.45 -40.81 -6.16
CA SER A 432 -10.45 -39.82 -5.74
C SER A 432 -10.59 -39.47 -4.26
N GLY A 433 -9.51 -38.99 -3.65
CA GLY A 433 -9.49 -38.66 -2.23
C GLY A 433 -9.53 -39.87 -1.29
N THR A 434 -9.73 -39.57 -0.02
CA THR A 434 -9.56 -40.45 1.15
C THR A 434 -10.84 -41.16 1.60
N GLY A 435 -12.02 -40.72 1.14
CA GLY A 435 -13.31 -41.27 1.54
C GLY A 435 -13.40 -42.79 1.41
N SER A 436 -14.03 -43.45 2.39
CA SER A 436 -14.13 -44.91 2.46
C SER A 436 -15.01 -45.50 1.35
N VAL A 437 -14.71 -46.72 0.91
CA VAL A 437 -15.56 -47.47 -0.04
C VAL A 437 -16.55 -48.33 0.74
N SER A 438 -17.82 -48.16 0.41
CA SER A 438 -18.95 -48.95 0.93
C SER A 438 -19.63 -49.69 -0.22
N TRP A 439 -20.37 -50.75 0.10
CA TRP A 439 -20.97 -51.65 -0.88
C TRP A 439 -22.47 -51.79 -0.68
N THR A 440 -23.20 -52.03 -1.77
CA THR A 440 -24.63 -52.33 -1.73
C THR A 440 -24.97 -53.40 -2.77
N VAL A 441 -25.70 -54.43 -2.36
CA VAL A 441 -26.36 -55.35 -3.29
C VAL A 441 -27.54 -54.60 -3.91
N VAL A 442 -27.50 -54.42 -5.23
CA VAL A 442 -28.54 -53.72 -6.00
C VAL A 442 -29.67 -54.69 -6.35
N SER A 443 -29.32 -55.93 -6.70
CA SER A 443 -30.26 -57.02 -6.97
C SER A 443 -29.53 -58.37 -6.97
N GLY A 444 -30.29 -59.47 -6.85
CA GLY A 444 -29.75 -60.83 -6.95
C GLY A 444 -29.87 -61.63 -5.65
N THR A 445 -29.17 -62.77 -5.57
CA THR A 445 -29.24 -63.69 -4.43
C THR A 445 -27.97 -63.73 -3.56
N CYS A 446 -26.99 -62.90 -3.89
CA CYS A 446 -25.76 -62.74 -3.11
C CYS A 446 -25.93 -61.74 -1.95
N THR A 447 -25.12 -61.87 -0.91
CA THR A 447 -25.08 -60.96 0.23
C THR A 447 -23.70 -60.32 0.36
N VAL A 448 -23.63 -59.06 0.82
CA VAL A 448 -22.36 -58.38 1.09
C VAL A 448 -22.34 -57.89 2.54
N SER A 449 -21.25 -58.16 3.25
CA SER A 449 -20.98 -57.64 4.60
C SER A 449 -19.60 -56.97 4.61
N GLY A 450 -19.54 -55.68 4.94
CA GLY A 450 -18.34 -54.86 4.72
C GLY A 450 -17.96 -54.83 3.24
N SER A 451 -16.82 -55.41 2.88
CA SER A 451 -16.40 -55.67 1.49
C SER A 451 -16.47 -57.16 1.10
N THR A 452 -16.93 -58.05 1.98
CA THR A 452 -17.00 -59.49 1.70
C THR A 452 -18.31 -59.85 1.02
N LEU A 453 -18.23 -60.33 -0.21
CA LEU A 453 -19.31 -60.97 -0.96
C LEU A 453 -19.42 -62.45 -0.59
N THR A 454 -20.62 -62.89 -0.25
CA THR A 454 -21.03 -64.30 -0.30
C THR A 454 -21.93 -64.49 -1.54
N PRO A 455 -21.52 -65.27 -2.54
CA PRO A 455 -22.34 -65.52 -3.72
C PRO A 455 -23.52 -66.45 -3.41
N GLY A 456 -24.61 -66.28 -4.16
CA GLY A 456 -25.71 -67.26 -4.19
C GLY A 456 -25.37 -68.47 -5.06
N ASN A 457 -26.40 -69.15 -5.58
CA ASN A 457 -26.24 -70.29 -6.50
C ASN A 457 -25.46 -69.89 -7.77
N ALA A 458 -24.75 -70.84 -8.37
CA ALA A 458 -24.06 -70.59 -9.64
C ALA A 458 -25.06 -70.30 -10.77
N GLY A 459 -24.69 -69.37 -11.65
CA GLY A 459 -25.59 -68.81 -12.68
C GLY A 459 -26.72 -67.90 -12.15
N SER A 460 -26.85 -67.71 -10.83
CA SER A 460 -27.81 -66.74 -10.29
C SER A 460 -27.36 -65.29 -10.51
N SER A 461 -28.33 -64.37 -10.54
CA SER A 461 -28.01 -62.94 -10.58
C SER A 461 -27.37 -62.49 -9.27
N CYS A 462 -26.32 -61.67 -9.39
CA CYS A 462 -25.70 -60.91 -8.31
C CYS A 462 -25.22 -59.58 -8.89
N VAL A 463 -25.80 -58.46 -8.46
CA VAL A 463 -25.44 -57.11 -8.93
C VAL A 463 -25.07 -56.25 -7.74
N VAL A 464 -23.86 -55.72 -7.74
CA VAL A 464 -23.32 -54.87 -6.67
C VAL A 464 -23.02 -53.47 -7.19
N ARG A 465 -23.02 -52.50 -6.29
CA ARG A 465 -22.51 -51.15 -6.52
C ARG A 465 -21.58 -50.74 -5.39
N ALA A 466 -20.49 -50.07 -5.74
CA ALA A 466 -19.61 -49.42 -4.79
C ALA A 466 -20.00 -47.94 -4.65
N THR A 467 -19.92 -47.41 -3.44
CA THR A 467 -20.04 -45.98 -3.14
C THR A 467 -18.80 -45.55 -2.37
N LYS A 468 -17.97 -44.70 -2.97
CA LYS A 468 -16.85 -44.06 -2.29
C LYS A 468 -17.34 -42.74 -1.71
N ALA A 469 -17.25 -42.62 -0.39
CA ALA A 469 -17.76 -41.48 0.36
C ALA A 469 -17.11 -40.16 -0.08
N LEU A 470 -17.76 -39.04 0.26
CA LEU A 470 -17.13 -37.73 0.21
C LEU A 470 -16.00 -37.64 1.26
N ASP A 471 -15.08 -36.71 1.05
CA ASP A 471 -14.10 -36.30 2.06
C ASP A 471 -14.04 -34.76 2.19
N THR A 472 -12.92 -34.21 2.64
CA THR A 472 -12.70 -32.75 2.65
C THR A 472 -12.90 -32.15 1.26
N ASN A 473 -12.30 -32.77 0.24
CA ASN A 473 -12.01 -32.14 -1.05
C ASN A 473 -12.83 -32.69 -2.22
N TYR A 474 -13.41 -33.88 -2.08
CA TYR A 474 -14.17 -34.54 -3.13
C TYR A 474 -15.60 -34.89 -2.72
N ASN A 475 -16.54 -34.68 -3.63
CA ASN A 475 -17.93 -35.15 -3.52
C ASN A 475 -17.99 -36.69 -3.55
N ALA A 476 -19.05 -37.29 -3.00
CA ALA A 476 -19.23 -38.74 -3.03
C ALA A 476 -19.46 -39.25 -4.47
N VAL A 477 -18.98 -40.45 -4.79
CA VAL A 477 -19.17 -41.06 -6.10
C VAL A 477 -19.66 -42.51 -5.99
N ASN A 478 -20.58 -42.87 -6.88
CA ASN A 478 -21.06 -44.23 -7.07
C ASN A 478 -20.39 -44.85 -8.29
N SER A 479 -20.09 -46.15 -8.24
CA SER A 479 -19.82 -46.91 -9.46
C SER A 479 -21.11 -47.11 -10.26
N SER A 480 -20.97 -47.51 -11.53
CA SER A 480 -22.03 -48.23 -12.22
C SER A 480 -22.43 -49.49 -11.45
N ASN A 481 -23.63 -50.00 -11.70
CA ASN A 481 -24.04 -51.33 -11.21
C ASN A 481 -23.22 -52.40 -11.95
N THR A 482 -22.51 -53.27 -11.23
CA THR A 482 -21.69 -54.34 -11.81
C THR A 482 -22.27 -55.71 -11.48
N SER A 483 -22.44 -56.55 -12.51
CA SER A 483 -22.85 -57.95 -12.34
C SER A 483 -21.65 -58.82 -11.98
N ILE A 484 -21.82 -59.71 -11.00
CA ILE A 484 -20.84 -60.73 -10.62
C ILE A 484 -21.29 -62.07 -11.22
N THR A 485 -20.47 -62.65 -12.09
CA THR A 485 -20.71 -64.00 -12.64
C THR A 485 -20.39 -65.04 -11.57
N VAL A 486 -21.40 -65.73 -11.05
CA VAL A 486 -21.21 -66.83 -10.10
C VAL A 486 -20.99 -68.15 -10.84
N ASN A 487 -19.74 -68.64 -10.79
CA ASN A 487 -19.31 -69.90 -11.38
C ASN A 487 -19.61 -71.09 -10.49
N LYS A 488 -19.72 -72.29 -11.09
CA LYS A 488 -19.81 -73.55 -10.34
C LYS A 488 -18.47 -73.88 -9.68
N SER A 489 -18.52 -74.45 -8.49
CA SER A 489 -17.32 -74.90 -7.77
C SER A 489 -16.88 -76.30 -8.24
N PRO A 490 -15.58 -76.61 -8.29
CA PRO A 490 -15.12 -78.00 -8.25
C PRO A 490 -15.68 -78.68 -7.00
N GLN A 491 -16.11 -79.93 -7.13
CA GLN A 491 -16.40 -80.76 -5.95
C GLN A 491 -15.17 -81.58 -5.55
N SER A 492 -15.09 -81.95 -4.28
CA SER A 492 -13.93 -82.55 -3.65
C SER A 492 -14.27 -83.85 -2.92
N GLY A 493 -13.26 -84.68 -2.63
CA GLY A 493 -13.41 -85.86 -1.78
C GLY A 493 -14.35 -86.95 -2.32
N LEU A 494 -14.64 -86.95 -3.63
CA LEU A 494 -15.20 -88.14 -4.29
C LEU A 494 -14.12 -89.23 -4.28
N SER A 495 -14.46 -90.43 -3.81
CA SER A 495 -13.53 -91.56 -3.82
C SER A 495 -14.23 -92.91 -4.00
N VAL A 496 -13.59 -93.83 -4.71
CA VAL A 496 -13.94 -95.25 -4.74
C VAL A 496 -13.58 -95.88 -3.39
N THR A 497 -14.53 -96.56 -2.75
CA THR A 497 -14.40 -97.11 -1.38
C THR A 497 -14.26 -98.63 -1.34
N ASN A 498 -14.09 -99.27 -2.48
CA ASN A 498 -13.97 -100.73 -2.58
C ASN A 498 -12.64 -101.28 -2.09
N SER A 499 -12.65 -102.54 -1.65
CA SER A 499 -11.45 -103.36 -1.57
C SER A 499 -10.74 -103.40 -2.93
N ALA A 500 -9.44 -103.08 -2.96
CA ALA A 500 -8.62 -103.07 -4.18
C ALA A 500 -8.36 -104.47 -4.80
N SER A 501 -9.03 -105.52 -4.32
CA SER A 501 -9.01 -106.84 -4.93
C SER A 501 -10.26 -107.67 -4.60
N PHE A 502 -10.55 -108.65 -5.46
CA PHE A 502 -11.54 -109.72 -5.24
C PHE A 502 -11.09 -111.00 -5.94
N VAL A 503 -11.64 -112.17 -5.58
CA VAL A 503 -11.27 -113.45 -6.21
C VAL A 503 -12.13 -113.70 -7.45
N THR A 504 -11.52 -114.19 -8.54
CA THR A 504 -12.22 -114.58 -9.77
C THR A 504 -13.38 -115.56 -9.48
N GLY A 505 -14.48 -115.43 -10.24
CA GLY A 505 -15.74 -116.13 -9.96
C GLY A 505 -16.61 -115.51 -8.87
N SER A 506 -16.07 -114.61 -8.03
CA SER A 506 -16.88 -113.76 -7.13
C SER A 506 -17.35 -112.48 -7.84
N THR A 507 -18.30 -111.77 -7.22
CA THR A 507 -18.74 -110.43 -7.64
C THR A 507 -18.30 -109.38 -6.63
N LEU A 508 -17.81 -108.23 -7.09
CA LEU A 508 -17.50 -107.06 -6.26
C LEU A 508 -18.50 -105.94 -6.58
N SER A 509 -19.35 -105.57 -5.63
CA SER A 509 -20.29 -104.45 -5.78
C SER A 509 -19.57 -103.13 -5.55
N LEU A 510 -19.50 -102.29 -6.58
CA LEU A 510 -18.78 -101.02 -6.58
C LEU A 510 -19.50 -99.97 -5.72
N THR A 511 -18.73 -99.24 -4.91
CA THR A 511 -19.19 -98.24 -3.94
C THR A 511 -18.25 -97.04 -3.93
N ALA A 512 -18.82 -95.84 -3.83
CA ALA A 512 -18.07 -94.59 -3.76
C ALA A 512 -18.69 -93.66 -2.72
N ALA A 513 -17.85 -92.86 -2.07
CA ALA A 513 -18.25 -91.89 -1.06
C ALA A 513 -17.85 -90.47 -1.49
N GLY A 514 -18.44 -89.47 -0.82
CA GLY A 514 -18.13 -88.06 -1.04
C GLY A 514 -18.49 -87.52 -2.43
N GLY A 515 -17.82 -86.43 -2.82
CA GLY A 515 -18.39 -85.42 -3.72
C GLY A 515 -19.39 -84.52 -2.98
N GLN A 516 -19.58 -83.29 -3.45
CA GLN A 516 -20.52 -82.33 -2.86
C GLN A 516 -21.80 -82.18 -3.70
N SER A 517 -21.79 -82.64 -4.96
CA SER A 517 -22.97 -82.47 -5.80
C SER A 517 -24.09 -83.43 -5.44
N SER A 518 -25.33 -83.02 -5.68
CA SER A 518 -26.50 -83.91 -5.67
C SER A 518 -26.59 -84.81 -6.92
N GLY A 519 -25.55 -84.82 -7.76
CA GLY A 519 -25.52 -85.57 -9.01
C GLY A 519 -25.39 -87.07 -8.81
N SER A 520 -25.95 -87.83 -9.75
CA SER A 520 -25.86 -89.29 -9.80
C SER A 520 -24.43 -89.79 -9.95
N LEU A 521 -24.15 -90.98 -9.42
CA LEU A 521 -22.92 -91.73 -9.66
C LEU A 521 -23.10 -92.65 -10.87
N THR A 522 -22.14 -92.64 -11.79
CA THR A 522 -22.04 -93.56 -12.93
C THR A 522 -20.68 -94.24 -12.93
N TRP A 523 -20.66 -95.54 -13.23
CA TRP A 523 -19.45 -96.37 -13.19
C TRP A 523 -19.05 -96.84 -14.59
N ALA A 524 -17.75 -96.92 -14.84
CA ALA A 524 -17.17 -97.51 -16.04
C ALA A 524 -15.97 -98.39 -15.69
N VAL A 525 -15.70 -99.41 -16.52
CA VAL A 525 -14.39 -100.08 -16.56
C VAL A 525 -13.58 -99.37 -17.63
N THR A 526 -12.51 -98.68 -17.23
CA THR A 526 -11.66 -97.88 -18.13
C THR A 526 -10.40 -98.63 -18.56
N SER A 527 -10.03 -99.71 -17.87
CA SER A 527 -9.00 -100.65 -18.33
C SER A 527 -9.21 -102.08 -17.80
N GLY A 528 -8.61 -103.06 -18.47
CA GLY A 528 -8.71 -104.49 -18.11
C GLY A 528 -9.88 -105.21 -18.79
N THR A 529 -10.11 -106.47 -18.38
CA THR A 529 -11.12 -107.37 -19.01
C THR A 529 -12.22 -107.82 -18.04
N CYS A 530 -12.44 -107.08 -16.96
CA CYS A 530 -13.57 -107.28 -16.06
C CYS A 530 -14.88 -106.84 -16.74
N ALA A 531 -15.97 -107.57 -16.46
CA ALA A 531 -17.32 -107.19 -16.89
C ALA A 531 -18.05 -106.45 -15.76
N LEU A 532 -18.69 -105.33 -16.10
CA LEU A 532 -19.47 -104.50 -15.18
C LEU A 532 -20.93 -104.48 -15.60
N SER A 533 -21.84 -104.76 -14.65
CA SER A 533 -23.29 -104.64 -14.84
C SER A 533 -23.90 -103.83 -13.71
N GLY A 534 -24.38 -102.61 -14.02
CA GLY A 534 -24.79 -101.64 -13.01
C GLY A 534 -23.60 -101.22 -12.14
N VAL A 535 -23.56 -101.73 -10.91
CA VAL A 535 -22.41 -101.58 -9.99
C VAL A 535 -21.67 -102.90 -9.73
N SER A 536 -22.10 -104.03 -10.31
CA SER A 536 -21.50 -105.34 -10.06
C SER A 536 -20.33 -105.61 -11.01
N LEU A 537 -19.11 -105.58 -10.48
CA LEU A 537 -17.88 -105.94 -11.19
C LEU A 537 -17.64 -107.45 -11.06
N THR A 538 -17.31 -108.11 -12.16
CA THR A 538 -17.08 -109.56 -12.26
C THR A 538 -15.89 -109.89 -13.17
N ALA A 539 -15.25 -111.04 -12.96
CA ALA A 539 -14.13 -111.49 -13.77
C ALA A 539 -14.04 -113.03 -13.84
N THR A 540 -13.88 -113.55 -15.06
CA THR A 540 -13.79 -114.99 -15.38
C THR A 540 -12.35 -115.54 -15.40
N ARG A 541 -11.35 -114.67 -15.22
CA ARG A 541 -9.92 -115.01 -15.10
C ARG A 541 -9.33 -114.19 -13.96
N GLY A 542 -8.49 -114.81 -13.12
CA GLY A 542 -7.69 -114.15 -12.10
C GLY A 542 -6.25 -113.90 -12.55
N GLY A 543 -5.50 -113.14 -11.77
CA GLY A 543 -4.14 -112.67 -12.13
C GLY A 543 -4.15 -111.48 -13.10
N ILE A 544 -5.30 -110.79 -13.23
CA ILE A 544 -5.47 -109.56 -14.01
C ILE A 544 -5.75 -108.39 -13.08
N SER A 545 -5.59 -107.16 -13.57
CA SER A 545 -6.09 -105.95 -12.92
C SER A 545 -7.03 -105.20 -13.86
N CYS A 546 -8.01 -104.51 -13.28
CA CYS A 546 -9.00 -103.71 -13.99
C CYS A 546 -9.10 -102.33 -13.34
N THR A 547 -9.11 -101.26 -14.14
CA THR A 547 -9.40 -99.91 -13.62
C THR A 547 -10.90 -99.68 -13.68
N VAL A 548 -11.50 -99.35 -12.54
CA VAL A 548 -12.85 -98.79 -12.49
C VAL A 548 -12.77 -97.29 -12.28
N GLU A 549 -13.62 -96.54 -12.96
CA GLU A 549 -13.81 -95.11 -12.76
C GLU A 549 -15.25 -94.86 -12.29
N VAL A 550 -15.40 -93.97 -11.32
CA VAL A 550 -16.69 -93.41 -10.90
C VAL A 550 -16.75 -91.94 -11.25
N THR A 551 -17.79 -91.54 -11.98
CA THR A 551 -18.12 -90.13 -12.20
C THR A 551 -19.28 -89.75 -11.27
N ARG A 552 -19.15 -88.66 -10.51
CA ARG A 552 -20.32 -87.95 -9.97
C ARG A 552 -20.67 -86.79 -10.88
N ALA A 553 -21.89 -86.79 -11.41
CA ALA A 553 -22.38 -85.71 -12.25
C ALA A 553 -22.36 -84.35 -11.52
N GLY A 554 -22.16 -83.26 -12.25
CA GLY A 554 -22.36 -81.91 -11.70
C GLY A 554 -23.84 -81.62 -11.46
N ASP A 555 -24.13 -80.61 -10.63
CA ASP A 555 -25.49 -80.12 -10.37
C ASP A 555 -25.60 -78.62 -10.74
N SER A 556 -26.51 -77.86 -10.12
CA SER A 556 -26.61 -76.42 -10.34
C SER A 556 -25.37 -75.64 -9.88
N ASN A 557 -24.70 -76.10 -8.83
CA ASN A 557 -23.66 -75.37 -8.08
C ASN A 557 -22.26 -75.98 -8.20
N TYR A 558 -22.17 -77.29 -8.46
CA TYR A 558 -20.91 -78.03 -8.56
C TYR A 558 -20.66 -78.57 -9.97
N LEU A 559 -19.38 -78.59 -10.36
CA LEU A 559 -18.88 -79.29 -11.55
C LEU A 559 -18.90 -80.82 -11.32
N SER A 560 -18.89 -81.60 -12.40
CA SER A 560 -18.67 -83.04 -12.33
C SER A 560 -17.26 -83.36 -11.85
N ALA A 561 -17.09 -84.46 -11.12
CA ALA A 561 -15.79 -84.99 -10.74
C ALA A 561 -15.72 -86.50 -10.99
N THR A 562 -14.51 -87.02 -11.13
CA THR A 562 -14.21 -88.44 -11.30
C THR A 562 -13.18 -88.90 -10.27
N ASP A 563 -13.23 -90.19 -9.93
CA ASP A 563 -12.15 -90.90 -9.23
C ASP A 563 -11.98 -92.30 -9.83
N SER A 564 -10.80 -92.90 -9.72
CA SER A 564 -10.50 -94.19 -10.33
C SER A 564 -9.65 -95.10 -9.44
N LEU A 565 -10.04 -96.36 -9.33
CA LEU A 565 -9.31 -97.38 -8.57
C LEU A 565 -8.90 -98.55 -9.46
N VAL A 566 -7.65 -98.99 -9.32
CA VAL A 566 -7.17 -100.25 -9.89
C VAL A 566 -7.54 -101.39 -8.93
N ILE A 567 -8.29 -102.36 -9.43
CA ILE A 567 -8.75 -103.54 -8.68
C ILE A 567 -8.09 -104.77 -9.27
N THR A 568 -7.34 -105.52 -8.44
CA THR A 568 -6.68 -106.76 -8.85
C THR A 568 -7.61 -107.96 -8.63
N VAL A 569 -7.83 -108.74 -9.70
CA VAL A 569 -8.57 -109.99 -9.61
C VAL A 569 -7.61 -111.10 -9.18
N LEU A 570 -7.80 -111.65 -7.99
CA LEU A 570 -7.00 -112.74 -7.46
C LEU A 570 -7.45 -114.09 -8.05
N LYS A 571 -6.51 -115.03 -8.19
CA LYS A 571 -6.80 -116.43 -8.50
C LYS A 571 -7.21 -117.16 -7.22
N VAL A 572 -8.12 -118.12 -7.36
CA VAL A 572 -8.57 -119.01 -6.27
C VAL A 572 -7.35 -119.78 -5.73
N ALA A 573 -7.22 -119.88 -4.40
CA ALA A 573 -6.22 -120.73 -3.79
C ALA A 573 -6.67 -122.20 -3.88
N GLN A 574 -5.78 -123.09 -4.31
CA GLN A 574 -5.99 -124.54 -4.40
C GLN A 574 -5.08 -125.27 -3.40
N SER A 575 -5.52 -126.40 -2.89
CA SER A 575 -4.83 -127.21 -1.88
C SER A 575 -4.54 -128.62 -2.36
N LEU A 576 -3.49 -129.21 -1.78
CA LEU A 576 -3.08 -130.60 -2.03
C LEU A 576 -3.03 -131.36 -0.71
N THR A 577 -3.60 -132.56 -0.69
CA THR A 577 -3.65 -133.41 0.51
C THR A 577 -3.15 -134.82 0.18
N PHE A 578 -2.12 -135.28 0.88
CA PHE A 578 -1.72 -136.70 0.85
C PHE A 578 -2.81 -137.56 1.50
N ARG A 579 -3.36 -138.52 0.77
CA ARG A 579 -4.31 -139.52 1.28
C ARG A 579 -3.67 -140.85 1.64
N SER A 580 -2.51 -141.15 1.06
CA SER A 580 -1.72 -142.32 1.42
C SER A 580 -0.99 -142.10 2.76
N ALA A 581 -0.85 -143.18 3.54
CA ALA A 581 -0.05 -143.21 4.77
C ALA A 581 1.14 -144.18 4.61
N PRO A 582 2.36 -143.79 5.01
CA PRO A 582 3.55 -144.59 4.79
C PRO A 582 3.63 -145.84 5.70
N PRO A 583 4.35 -146.90 5.28
CA PRO A 583 4.52 -148.12 6.10
C PRO A 583 5.28 -147.85 7.41
N SER A 584 5.00 -148.67 8.43
CA SER A 584 5.74 -148.68 9.70
C SER A 584 5.93 -150.12 10.21
N PRO A 585 7.18 -150.58 10.43
CA PRO A 585 8.43 -149.93 10.03
C PRO A 585 8.60 -149.93 8.50
N ALA A 586 8.94 -148.79 7.91
CA ALA A 586 9.50 -148.76 6.56
C ALA A 586 10.95 -149.26 6.63
N ASN A 587 11.31 -150.22 5.77
CA ASN A 587 12.63 -150.85 5.75
C ASN A 587 13.25 -150.72 4.35
N PRO A 588 14.59 -150.72 4.19
CA PRO A 588 15.24 -150.76 2.88
C PRO A 588 14.77 -151.97 2.06
N GLY A 589 14.52 -151.75 0.77
CA GLY A 589 13.86 -152.70 -0.13
C GLY A 589 12.32 -152.66 -0.09
N GLY A 590 11.72 -151.97 0.88
CA GLY A 590 10.28 -151.74 0.93
C GLY A 590 9.80 -150.66 -0.04
N THR A 591 8.50 -150.65 -0.34
CA THR A 591 7.85 -149.69 -1.22
C THR A 591 6.61 -149.05 -0.59
N TYR A 592 6.21 -147.90 -1.13
CA TYR A 592 5.08 -147.09 -0.66
C TYR A 592 4.43 -146.35 -1.85
N THR A 593 3.18 -146.68 -2.19
CA THR A 593 2.43 -145.97 -3.24
C THR A 593 1.83 -144.68 -2.70
N VAL A 594 2.13 -143.56 -3.35
CA VAL A 594 1.71 -142.23 -2.93
C VAL A 594 0.42 -141.81 -3.64
N SER A 595 -0.53 -141.26 -2.88
CA SER A 595 -1.80 -140.72 -3.37
C SER A 595 -2.00 -139.31 -2.83
N VAL A 596 -2.29 -138.37 -3.73
CA VAL A 596 -2.50 -136.95 -3.44
C VAL A 596 -3.76 -136.46 -4.15
N ASP A 597 -4.68 -135.87 -3.41
CA ASP A 597 -5.88 -135.21 -3.94
C ASP A 597 -5.65 -133.71 -4.14
N SER A 598 -6.39 -133.13 -5.09
CA SER A 598 -6.46 -131.69 -5.40
C SER A 598 -7.92 -131.23 -5.36
N ASP A 599 -8.19 -130.08 -4.74
CA ASP A 599 -9.52 -129.46 -4.71
C ASP A 599 -9.91 -128.74 -6.02
N ALA A 600 -8.93 -128.41 -6.87
CA ALA A 600 -9.11 -127.73 -8.15
C ALA A 600 -9.30 -128.68 -9.35
N PHE A 601 -9.29 -129.99 -9.13
CA PHE A 601 -9.37 -131.05 -10.16
C PHE A 601 -8.25 -130.99 -11.23
N LEU A 602 -7.17 -130.25 -10.97
CA LEU A 602 -5.94 -130.30 -11.75
C LEU A 602 -5.10 -131.52 -11.33
N ALA A 603 -4.19 -131.97 -12.19
CA ALA A 603 -3.27 -133.07 -11.85
C ALA A 603 -2.16 -132.59 -10.90
N PRO A 604 -1.88 -133.29 -9.77
CA PRO A 604 -0.70 -133.05 -8.96
C PRO A 604 0.50 -133.87 -9.47
N THR A 605 1.69 -133.28 -9.40
CA THR A 605 2.97 -133.94 -9.67
C THR A 605 3.61 -134.35 -8.35
N VAL A 606 4.02 -135.61 -8.20
CA VAL A 606 4.69 -136.13 -6.99
C VAL A 606 6.16 -136.45 -7.30
N ALA A 607 7.06 -136.02 -6.40
CA ALA A 607 8.50 -136.20 -6.50
C ALA A 607 9.12 -136.59 -5.15
N ILE A 608 10.37 -137.07 -5.15
CA ILE A 608 11.21 -137.07 -3.95
C ILE A 608 11.89 -135.70 -3.85
N ALA A 609 11.89 -135.09 -2.67
CA ALA A 609 12.64 -133.87 -2.42
C ALA A 609 14.15 -134.14 -2.55
N SER A 610 14.90 -133.21 -3.17
CA SER A 610 16.28 -133.44 -3.60
C SER A 610 17.23 -133.96 -2.52
N GLY A 611 17.03 -133.58 -1.24
CA GLY A 611 17.81 -134.07 -0.10
C GLY A 611 17.59 -135.53 0.31
N SER A 612 16.56 -136.20 -0.22
CA SER A 612 16.18 -137.57 0.15
C SER A 612 16.51 -138.62 -0.92
N ALA A 613 17.08 -138.23 -2.06
CA ALA A 613 17.32 -139.12 -3.21
C ALA A 613 18.28 -140.31 -2.94
N SER A 614 19.05 -140.27 -1.85
CA SER A 614 19.89 -141.39 -1.36
C SER A 614 19.14 -142.38 -0.47
N VAL A 615 18.05 -141.93 0.17
CA VAL A 615 17.20 -142.71 1.09
C VAL A 615 16.06 -143.37 0.33
N CYS A 616 15.52 -142.71 -0.69
CA CYS A 616 14.43 -143.22 -1.50
C CYS A 616 14.41 -142.62 -2.91
N SER A 617 13.82 -143.37 -3.84
CA SER A 617 13.47 -142.91 -5.18
C SER A 617 11.95 -143.02 -5.38
N ILE A 618 11.39 -142.31 -6.36
CA ILE A 618 9.99 -142.48 -6.80
C ILE A 618 9.94 -142.77 -8.29
N SER A 619 9.10 -143.71 -8.69
CA SER A 619 8.79 -144.00 -10.08
C SER A 619 7.32 -144.43 -10.20
N ALA A 620 6.60 -143.91 -11.19
CA ALA A 620 5.17 -144.19 -11.40
C ALA A 620 4.28 -144.04 -10.13
N GLY A 621 4.61 -143.07 -9.26
CA GLY A 621 3.90 -142.85 -7.99
C GLY A 621 4.25 -143.81 -6.84
N VAL A 622 5.12 -144.80 -7.08
CA VAL A 622 5.64 -145.72 -6.06
C VAL A 622 7.00 -145.24 -5.58
N VAL A 623 7.10 -144.97 -4.29
CA VAL A 623 8.34 -144.67 -3.58
C VAL A 623 9.01 -145.99 -3.18
N THR A 624 10.30 -146.12 -3.44
CA THR A 624 11.12 -147.27 -3.02
C THR A 624 12.17 -146.79 -2.03
N PHE A 625 12.23 -147.43 -0.86
CA PHE A 625 13.20 -147.10 0.18
C PHE A 625 14.52 -147.84 -0.09
N THR A 626 15.59 -147.12 -0.40
CA THR A 626 16.89 -147.68 -0.82
C THR A 626 17.89 -147.79 0.32
N SER A 627 17.81 -146.94 1.33
CA SER A 627 18.68 -146.98 2.51
C SER A 627 17.97 -146.46 3.77
N VAL A 628 18.58 -146.64 4.95
CA VAL A 628 18.05 -146.10 6.22
C VAL A 628 18.24 -144.58 6.28
N GLY A 629 17.22 -143.85 6.72
CA GLY A 629 17.22 -142.38 6.73
C GLY A 629 15.82 -141.78 6.63
N SER A 630 15.76 -140.48 6.29
CA SER A 630 14.51 -139.72 6.11
C SER A 630 14.20 -139.49 4.62
N CYS A 631 13.09 -140.05 4.16
CA CYS A 631 12.54 -139.89 2.82
C CYS A 631 11.45 -138.81 2.83
N VAL A 632 11.69 -137.67 2.18
CA VAL A 632 10.72 -136.59 2.01
C VAL A 632 10.15 -136.64 0.59
N ILE A 633 8.83 -136.74 0.51
CA ILE A 633 8.03 -136.80 -0.71
C ILE A 633 7.34 -135.45 -0.85
N SER A 634 7.52 -134.77 -1.97
CA SER A 634 6.84 -133.50 -2.27
C SER A 634 5.77 -133.70 -3.34
N ALA A 635 4.68 -132.95 -3.22
CA ALA A 635 3.65 -132.85 -4.24
C ALA A 635 3.46 -131.38 -4.63
N SER A 636 3.34 -131.10 -5.92
CA SER A 636 3.17 -129.74 -6.44
C SER A 636 2.18 -129.70 -7.59
N GLN A 637 1.55 -128.55 -7.78
CA GLN A 637 0.51 -128.36 -8.78
C GLN A 637 0.60 -126.94 -9.36
N ALA A 638 0.67 -126.89 -10.69
CA ALA A 638 0.67 -125.63 -11.41
C ALA A 638 -0.70 -124.92 -11.25
N GLY A 639 -0.68 -123.59 -11.32
CA GLY A 639 -1.91 -122.80 -11.46
C GLY A 639 -2.39 -122.78 -12.91
N ASN A 640 -3.62 -122.31 -13.11
CA ASN A 640 -4.15 -121.94 -14.42
C ASN A 640 -4.71 -120.50 -14.36
N ASP A 641 -5.61 -120.09 -15.24
CA ASP A 641 -6.19 -118.74 -15.19
C ASP A 641 -7.19 -118.51 -14.05
N VAL A 642 -7.65 -119.57 -13.39
CA VAL A 642 -8.60 -119.51 -12.27
C VAL A 642 -7.89 -119.77 -10.93
N TYR A 643 -6.96 -120.74 -10.88
CA TYR A 643 -6.33 -121.23 -9.65
C TYR A 643 -4.82 -120.86 -9.53
N SER A 644 -4.36 -120.60 -8.30
CA SER A 644 -2.97 -120.27 -7.94
C SER A 644 -2.12 -121.52 -7.72
N SER A 645 -0.87 -121.58 -8.20
CA SER A 645 0.02 -122.75 -7.96
C SER A 645 0.23 -123.08 -6.48
N THR A 646 0.33 -124.37 -6.15
CA THR A 646 0.34 -124.88 -4.76
C THR A 646 1.29 -126.07 -4.59
N SER A 647 1.73 -126.35 -3.36
CA SER A 647 2.60 -127.50 -3.03
C SER A 647 2.53 -127.92 -1.55
N THR A 648 2.92 -129.17 -1.27
CA THR A 648 2.87 -129.81 0.06
C THR A 648 3.90 -130.95 0.15
N SER A 649 4.22 -131.44 1.36
CA SER A 649 5.22 -132.50 1.57
C SER A 649 4.82 -133.50 2.68
N GLN A 650 5.26 -134.75 2.55
CA GLN A 650 5.12 -135.84 3.53
C GLN A 650 6.49 -136.50 3.78
N THR A 651 6.76 -136.93 5.02
CA THR A 651 8.08 -137.49 5.41
C THR A 651 7.95 -138.90 5.99
N VAL A 652 8.91 -139.78 5.69
CA VAL A 652 8.96 -141.19 6.11
C VAL A 652 10.36 -141.54 6.64
N ASN A 653 10.47 -142.24 7.77
CA ASN A 653 11.74 -142.74 8.31
C ASN A 653 11.91 -144.24 8.05
N VAL A 654 13.15 -144.66 7.72
CA VAL A 654 13.48 -146.03 7.26
C VAL A 654 14.51 -146.71 8.19
N VAL A 655 14.25 -147.97 8.61
CA VAL A 655 14.98 -148.70 9.69
C VAL A 655 15.32 -150.18 9.37
N ALA A 656 15.90 -150.95 10.32
CA ALA A 656 16.45 -152.30 10.11
C ALA A 656 16.00 -153.35 11.17
N VAL A 657 16.33 -154.64 10.97
CA VAL A 657 15.70 -155.82 11.65
C VAL A 657 16.75 -156.75 12.33
N ALA A 658 16.39 -157.43 13.44
CA ALA A 658 17.29 -158.32 14.22
C ALA A 658 16.57 -159.57 14.84
N ALA A 659 17.34 -160.52 15.40
CA ALA A 659 16.90 -161.83 15.93
C ALA A 659 17.01 -161.96 17.48
N ALA A 660 16.65 -163.12 18.08
CA ALA A 660 16.13 -163.19 19.47
C ALA A 660 16.77 -164.22 20.46
N ALA A 661 16.51 -163.95 21.76
CA ALA A 661 16.72 -164.78 22.99
C ALA A 661 18.16 -164.95 23.53
N PRO A 662 18.38 -165.27 24.85
CA PRO A 662 17.46 -165.38 26.01
C PRO A 662 17.79 -164.39 27.18
N ALA A 663 17.30 -164.62 28.40
CA ALA A 663 17.34 -163.67 29.54
C ALA A 663 18.16 -164.12 30.79
N VAL A 664 18.63 -163.16 31.61
CA VAL A 664 19.39 -163.32 32.88
C VAL A 664 18.95 -162.24 33.90
N THR A 665 19.24 -162.36 35.21
CA THR A 665 18.65 -161.55 36.29
C THR A 665 19.66 -160.98 37.33
N THR A 666 19.22 -159.95 38.08
CA THR A 666 19.82 -159.34 39.31
C THR A 666 21.10 -158.48 39.14
N PRO A 667 21.45 -157.59 40.10
CA PRO A 667 20.67 -156.86 41.12
C PRO A 667 20.74 -155.31 40.94
N ALA A 668 20.41 -154.50 41.96
CA ALA A 668 20.23 -153.03 41.87
C ALA A 668 21.40 -152.18 42.41
N VAL A 669 21.43 -150.85 42.12
CA VAL A 669 21.59 -149.69 43.06
C VAL A 669 22.02 -148.34 42.36
N SER A 670 21.46 -147.21 42.85
CA SER A 670 21.91 -145.78 42.85
C SER A 670 22.09 -144.90 41.57
N VAL A 671 21.24 -143.84 41.44
CA VAL A 671 21.52 -142.36 41.57
C VAL A 671 22.61 -141.69 40.66
N PRO A 672 22.45 -140.43 40.16
CA PRO A 672 21.28 -139.60 39.78
C PRO A 672 21.45 -138.89 38.41
N VAL A 673 20.67 -137.83 38.09
CA VAL A 673 21.13 -136.46 37.65
C VAL A 673 19.96 -135.61 37.09
N ALA A 674 19.91 -134.32 37.46
CA ALA A 674 19.12 -133.28 36.77
C ALA A 674 19.69 -131.85 37.06
N PRO A 675 20.01 -131.07 36.03
CA PRO A 675 19.73 -129.61 35.97
C PRO A 675 19.06 -129.24 34.60
N ALA A 676 18.35 -128.13 34.36
CA ALA A 676 18.24 -126.76 34.91
C ALA A 676 18.99 -125.66 34.10
N SER A 677 18.19 -124.68 33.62
CA SER A 677 18.52 -123.27 33.27
C SER A 677 19.31 -122.86 31.99
N SER A 678 18.68 -121.93 31.27
CA SER A 678 19.20 -120.62 30.76
C SER A 678 20.19 -120.47 29.57
N VAL A 679 19.71 -119.68 28.58
CA VAL A 679 20.36 -118.48 27.97
C VAL A 679 21.35 -118.57 26.77
N ALA A 680 21.19 -117.59 25.86
CA ALA A 680 22.14 -117.02 24.87
C ALA A 680 22.30 -117.60 23.43
N THR A 681 22.75 -116.70 22.54
CA THR A 681 22.93 -116.78 21.07
C THR A 681 24.38 -116.99 20.64
N PRO A 682 24.64 -117.44 19.40
CA PRO A 682 25.55 -116.68 18.50
C PRO A 682 25.21 -116.78 16.97
N MET A 683 25.91 -116.15 15.99
CA MET A 683 26.54 -114.80 15.89
C MET A 683 27.20 -114.56 14.49
N VAL A 684 26.72 -113.57 13.70
CA VAL A 684 27.50 -112.75 12.69
C VAL A 684 28.05 -113.54 11.45
N VAL A 685 28.52 -113.05 10.29
CA VAL A 685 29.14 -111.80 9.71
C VAL A 685 28.50 -111.51 8.32
N THR A 686 28.58 -110.35 7.62
CA THR A 686 29.34 -109.07 7.76
C THR A 686 28.38 -107.87 7.42
N THR A 687 28.67 -106.65 6.92
CA THR A 687 29.84 -106.00 6.25
C THR A 687 29.84 -104.45 6.48
N THR A 688 30.75 -103.75 5.79
CA THR A 688 31.09 -102.30 5.80
C THR A 688 30.23 -101.44 4.83
N THR A 689 30.13 -100.09 4.87
CA THR A 689 30.96 -99.03 5.53
C THR A 689 30.19 -97.70 5.78
N VAL A 690 30.80 -96.80 6.57
CA VAL A 690 30.47 -95.37 6.92
C VAL A 690 30.98 -94.43 5.77
N PRO A 691 30.43 -93.23 5.44
CA PRO A 691 30.16 -92.09 6.37
C PRO A 691 28.94 -91.17 6.13
N ILE A 692 28.73 -90.26 7.11
CA ILE A 692 27.85 -89.08 7.06
C ILE A 692 28.72 -87.81 6.97
N VAL A 693 28.29 -86.80 6.21
CA VAL A 693 28.76 -85.41 6.34
C VAL A 693 27.58 -84.45 6.41
N LYS A 694 27.75 -83.37 7.21
CA LYS A 694 26.82 -82.28 7.51
C LYS A 694 26.03 -81.76 6.29
N ASN A 695 24.78 -81.34 6.52
CA ASN A 695 24.54 -79.89 6.60
C ASN A 695 23.31 -79.50 7.45
N VAL A 696 23.28 -78.22 7.84
CA VAL A 696 22.33 -77.62 8.80
C VAL A 696 21.35 -76.71 8.07
N VAL A 697 20.06 -76.82 8.40
CA VAL A 697 19.13 -75.68 8.43
C VAL A 697 18.28 -75.82 9.69
N ALA A 698 18.18 -74.76 10.49
CA ALA A 698 17.35 -74.74 11.69
C ALA A 698 15.97 -74.13 11.40
N THR A 699 14.93 -74.67 12.03
CA THR A 699 13.62 -74.02 12.17
C THR A 699 13.16 -74.15 13.62
N THR A 700 13.08 -73.03 14.33
CA THR A 700 12.68 -72.97 15.73
C THR A 700 11.28 -72.37 15.86
N THR A 701 10.38 -73.08 16.53
CA THR A 701 8.99 -72.66 16.73
C THR A 701 8.74 -72.07 18.11
N THR A 702 8.13 -70.88 18.12
CA THR A 702 7.11 -70.40 19.09
C THR A 702 7.49 -70.02 20.54
N VAL A 703 6.59 -69.19 21.10
CA VAL A 703 6.39 -68.76 22.51
C VAL A 703 7.14 -67.46 22.91
N PRO A 704 6.44 -66.42 23.47
CA PRO A 704 6.96 -65.05 23.56
C PRO A 704 7.39 -64.59 24.98
N PRO A 705 8.13 -63.47 25.08
CA PRO A 705 8.43 -62.81 26.36
C PRO A 705 7.35 -61.83 26.84
N VAL A 706 7.16 -61.88 28.15
CA VAL A 706 6.30 -61.05 29.02
C VAL A 706 6.49 -59.53 28.86
N VAL A 707 5.39 -58.77 28.99
CA VAL A 707 5.39 -57.30 29.12
C VAL A 707 6.03 -56.85 30.43
N THR A 708 6.94 -55.89 30.40
CA THR A 708 7.36 -55.11 31.58
C THR A 708 7.40 -53.63 31.23
N THR A 709 6.58 -52.82 31.89
CA THR A 709 6.44 -51.38 31.61
C THR A 709 7.28 -50.54 32.57
N THR A 710 8.39 -49.98 32.09
CA THR A 710 9.14 -48.92 32.79
C THR A 710 8.81 -47.55 32.20
N THR A 711 7.95 -46.79 32.88
CA THR A 711 7.69 -45.39 32.56
C THR A 711 8.89 -44.52 32.95
N VAL A 712 9.59 -43.98 31.96
CA VAL A 712 10.57 -42.89 32.15
C VAL A 712 9.91 -41.58 31.72
N ALA A 713 10.17 -40.50 32.47
CA ALA A 713 9.55 -39.20 32.23
C ALA A 713 9.93 -38.62 30.86
N PRO A 714 9.05 -37.81 30.23
CA PRO A 714 9.37 -37.17 28.96
C PRO A 714 10.55 -36.21 29.13
N THR A 715 11.62 -36.43 28.37
CA THR A 715 12.68 -35.44 28.18
C THR A 715 12.10 -34.21 27.48
N THR A 716 11.83 -33.16 28.25
CA THR A 716 11.59 -31.82 27.71
C THR A 716 12.88 -31.32 27.07
N THR A 717 13.01 -31.53 25.76
CA THR A 717 14.03 -30.85 24.95
C THR A 717 13.77 -29.35 25.05
N THR A 718 14.49 -28.66 25.93
CA THR A 718 14.53 -27.21 25.96
C THR A 718 15.28 -26.74 24.72
N THR A 719 14.56 -26.60 23.62
CA THR A 719 15.02 -25.83 22.46
C THR A 719 15.44 -24.46 22.96
N VAL A 720 16.65 -24.03 22.56
CA VAL A 720 17.09 -22.65 22.73
C VAL A 720 15.97 -21.72 22.24
N PRO A 721 15.58 -20.68 22.99
CA PRO A 721 14.57 -19.73 22.50
C PRO A 721 14.94 -19.26 21.10
N ALA A 722 13.96 -19.27 20.19
CA ALA A 722 14.18 -18.83 18.83
C ALA A 722 14.77 -17.41 18.81
N ASP A 723 15.65 -17.14 17.85
CA ASP A 723 15.97 -15.76 17.50
C ASP A 723 14.64 -15.03 17.21
N PRO A 724 14.36 -13.88 17.86
CA PRO A 724 13.17 -13.10 17.56
C PRO A 724 13.21 -12.68 16.09
N GLY A 725 12.37 -13.35 15.29
CA GLY A 725 12.15 -12.98 13.91
C GLY A 725 11.61 -11.56 13.80
N GLN A 726 11.57 -11.02 12.59
CA GLN A 726 10.77 -9.82 12.34
C GLN A 726 9.30 -10.16 12.67
N PRO A 727 8.66 -9.53 13.68
CA PRO A 727 7.35 -9.96 14.13
C PRO A 727 6.31 -9.76 13.02
N THR A 728 5.66 -10.85 12.61
CA THR A 728 4.49 -10.79 11.74
C THR A 728 3.30 -10.19 12.51
N GLU A 729 2.53 -9.34 11.83
CA GLU A 729 1.39 -8.65 12.45
C GLU A 729 0.32 -9.67 12.88
N GLY A 730 0.19 -9.87 14.20
CA GLY A 730 -0.79 -10.75 14.82
C GLY A 730 -0.25 -12.05 15.44
N GLU A 731 1.00 -12.44 15.19
CA GLU A 731 1.53 -13.74 15.66
C GLU A 731 2.49 -13.60 16.86
N ASP A 732 3.55 -12.79 16.74
CA ASP A 732 4.57 -12.61 17.80
C ASP A 732 4.24 -11.51 18.83
N GLY A 733 2.97 -11.10 18.92
CA GLY A 733 2.54 -10.11 19.90
C GLY A 733 2.81 -8.65 19.52
N ALA A 734 3.07 -8.38 18.24
CA ALA A 734 3.05 -7.03 17.68
C ALA A 734 1.73 -6.30 18.02
N VAL A 735 1.83 -5.02 18.38
CA VAL A 735 0.67 -4.14 18.55
C VAL A 735 0.89 -2.92 17.66
N THR A 736 0.12 -2.82 16.57
CA THR A 736 0.36 -1.83 15.52
C THR A 736 -0.21 -0.44 15.83
N GLU A 737 -1.29 -0.33 16.61
CA GLU A 737 -1.91 0.96 16.95
C GLU A 737 -2.10 1.15 18.48
N LEU A 738 -1.08 1.68 19.16
CA LEU A 738 -1.22 2.30 20.48
C LEU A 738 -1.23 3.83 20.36
N LYS A 739 -2.14 4.50 21.06
CA LYS A 739 -2.11 5.96 21.16
C LYS A 739 -0.93 6.43 21.99
N ALA A 740 -0.43 7.63 21.73
CA ALA A 740 0.69 8.19 22.49
C ALA A 740 0.42 8.13 24.01
N GLY A 741 1.35 7.53 24.77
CA GLY A 741 1.23 7.30 26.22
C GLY A 741 0.46 6.05 26.64
N GLN A 742 -0.14 5.29 25.71
CA GLN A 742 -0.71 3.97 26.02
C GLN A 742 0.38 2.89 26.01
N THR A 743 0.26 1.91 26.89
CA THR A 743 1.16 0.74 26.95
C THR A 743 0.39 -0.55 26.75
N TYR A 744 1.10 -1.56 26.26
CA TYR A 744 0.62 -2.93 26.14
C TYR A 744 1.78 -3.88 26.44
N ALA A 745 1.53 -4.97 27.16
CA ALA A 745 2.57 -5.91 27.55
C ALA A 745 2.08 -7.35 27.41
N LEU A 746 2.97 -8.22 26.94
CA LEU A 746 2.74 -9.64 26.75
C LEU A 746 3.80 -10.46 27.48
N VAL A 747 3.35 -11.56 28.08
CA VAL A 747 4.19 -12.60 28.67
C VAL A 747 3.64 -13.93 28.17
N ARG A 748 4.45 -14.74 27.49
CA ARG A 748 3.99 -16.00 26.84
C ARG A 748 2.82 -15.80 25.87
N GLY A 749 2.81 -14.68 25.14
CA GLY A 749 1.72 -14.31 24.22
C GLY A 749 0.40 -13.90 24.88
N GLN A 750 0.32 -13.86 26.23
CA GLN A 750 -0.88 -13.42 26.95
C GLN A 750 -0.73 -11.99 27.48
N LYS A 751 -1.82 -11.21 27.40
CA LYS A 751 -1.86 -9.81 27.85
C LYS A 751 -1.74 -9.72 29.37
N VAL A 752 -0.69 -9.08 29.85
CA VAL A 752 -0.49 -8.79 31.28
C VAL A 752 -0.80 -7.33 31.61
N LYS A 753 -1.04 -7.06 32.89
CA LYS A 753 -1.11 -5.70 33.43
C LYS A 753 0.29 -5.29 33.89
N ALA A 754 0.88 -4.29 33.25
CA ALA A 754 2.13 -3.66 33.68
C ALA A 754 1.87 -2.46 34.62
N SER A 755 2.86 -2.10 35.45
CA SER A 755 2.97 -0.73 35.98
C SER A 755 3.55 0.19 34.91
N VAL A 756 3.20 1.47 34.97
CA VAL A 756 3.74 2.51 34.09
C VAL A 756 4.01 3.75 34.93
N ASP A 757 5.29 4.12 35.03
CA ASP A 757 5.77 5.15 35.93
C ASP A 757 6.60 6.18 35.15
N HIS A 758 6.29 7.47 35.32
CA HIS A 758 6.97 8.56 34.62
C HIS A 758 8.12 9.12 35.47
N VAL A 759 9.35 8.95 35.02
CA VAL A 759 10.57 9.26 35.78
C VAL A 759 11.47 10.20 34.99
N LYS A 760 11.40 11.50 35.33
CA LYS A 760 12.12 12.60 34.66
C LYS A 760 11.81 12.64 33.15
N ASP A 761 12.78 12.33 32.31
CA ASP A 761 12.69 12.38 30.84
C ASP A 761 12.34 10.99 30.23
N THR A 762 11.89 10.04 31.07
CA THR A 762 11.74 8.62 30.72
C THR A 762 10.42 8.01 31.21
N ILE A 763 9.89 7.02 30.49
CA ILE A 763 8.80 6.16 30.93
C ILE A 763 9.40 4.80 31.34
N VAL A 764 9.03 4.32 32.52
CA VAL A 764 9.40 3.00 33.06
C VAL A 764 8.16 2.11 33.03
N ILE A 765 8.29 0.89 32.49
CA ILE A 765 7.20 -0.09 32.36
C ILE A 765 7.65 -1.39 33.03
N THR A 766 6.93 -1.80 34.08
CA THR A 766 7.31 -2.98 34.90
C THR A 766 6.26 -4.07 34.78
N LEU A 767 6.69 -5.27 34.37
CA LEU A 767 5.83 -6.43 34.14
C LEU A 767 5.74 -7.33 35.39
N PRO A 768 4.68 -8.15 35.54
CA PRO A 768 4.51 -9.04 36.70
C PRO A 768 5.55 -10.16 36.89
N ASN A 769 6.55 -10.29 36.01
CA ASN A 769 7.67 -11.24 36.11
C ASN A 769 9.03 -10.56 36.36
N ASP A 770 9.02 -9.38 36.99
CA ASP A 770 10.20 -8.56 37.32
C ASP A 770 11.06 -8.17 36.10
N VAL A 771 10.42 -8.04 34.92
CA VAL A 771 11.02 -7.39 33.75
C VAL A 771 10.64 -5.92 33.76
N GLU A 772 11.64 -5.05 33.68
CA GLU A 772 11.50 -3.60 33.64
C GLU A 772 12.05 -3.08 32.31
N VAL A 773 11.30 -2.23 31.61
CA VAL A 773 11.72 -1.57 30.37
C VAL A 773 11.62 -0.06 30.54
N THR A 774 12.70 0.67 30.27
CA THR A 774 12.75 2.15 30.30
C THR A 774 12.90 2.68 28.88
N ILE A 775 12.08 3.67 28.51
CA ILE A 775 12.12 4.30 27.18
C ILE A 775 12.16 5.83 27.33
N GLY A 776 13.08 6.47 26.60
CA GLY A 776 13.35 7.91 26.66
C GLY A 776 14.75 8.24 27.17
N SER A 777 15.18 9.49 27.03
CA SER A 777 16.53 9.95 27.36
C SER A 777 16.90 9.70 28.83
N THR A 778 17.78 8.71 29.09
CA THR A 778 18.30 8.47 30.45
C THR A 778 19.61 9.22 30.71
N GLY A 779 20.18 9.85 29.68
CA GLY A 779 21.42 10.64 29.74
C GLY A 779 22.67 9.95 29.18
N VAL A 780 22.57 8.80 28.51
CA VAL A 780 23.72 8.21 27.77
C VAL A 780 23.94 8.89 26.42
N ASP A 781 22.84 9.23 25.74
CA ASP A 781 22.84 10.02 24.52
C ASP A 781 22.13 11.37 24.80
N PRO A 782 22.80 12.52 24.64
CA PRO A 782 22.20 13.84 24.87
C PRO A 782 21.16 14.24 23.81
N ASP A 783 21.22 13.66 22.61
CA ASP A 783 20.30 13.98 21.49
C ASP A 783 19.01 13.12 21.51
N SER A 784 19.02 12.03 22.31
CA SER A 784 17.89 11.14 22.48
C SER A 784 16.64 11.85 23.00
N ALA A 785 15.49 11.50 22.44
CA ALA A 785 14.22 12.13 22.76
C ALA A 785 13.84 11.99 24.24
N LYS A 786 13.36 13.10 24.81
CA LYS A 786 12.87 13.21 26.17
C LYS A 786 11.35 13.01 26.18
N VAL A 787 10.83 12.31 27.18
CA VAL A 787 9.39 12.30 27.46
C VAL A 787 9.00 13.71 27.94
N SER A 788 7.93 14.28 27.41
CA SER A 788 7.49 15.62 27.78
C SER A 788 6.69 15.61 29.09
N ALA A 789 6.49 16.79 29.71
CA ALA A 789 5.85 16.93 31.02
C ALA A 789 4.38 16.46 31.09
N ASP A 790 3.76 16.16 29.95
CA ASP A 790 2.45 15.51 29.80
C ASP A 790 2.53 13.96 29.84
N GLY A 791 3.71 13.38 30.04
CA GLY A 791 3.96 11.94 30.07
C GLY A 791 4.04 11.29 28.69
N LEU A 792 4.16 12.08 27.61
CA LEU A 792 4.18 11.56 26.24
C LEU A 792 5.60 11.56 25.65
N LEU A 793 5.97 10.47 24.99
CA LEU A 793 7.15 10.45 24.13
C LEU A 793 6.80 11.07 22.77
N ARG A 794 7.50 12.17 22.42
CA ARG A 794 7.36 12.88 21.14
C ARG A 794 8.73 12.98 20.48
N VAL A 795 8.84 12.58 19.22
CA VAL A 795 10.14 12.45 18.51
C VAL A 795 10.08 13.06 17.12
N PHE A 796 11.22 13.52 16.61
CA PHE A 796 11.35 13.87 15.19
C PHE A 796 11.85 12.67 14.37
N GLY A 797 11.52 12.62 13.08
CA GLY A 797 12.26 11.75 12.15
C GLY A 797 13.75 12.07 12.18
N ASP A 798 14.60 11.03 12.12
CA ASP A 798 16.06 11.10 12.30
C ASP A 798 16.53 11.52 13.71
N GLN A 799 15.68 11.39 14.73
CA GLN A 799 16.05 11.52 16.15
C GLN A 799 16.31 10.14 16.79
N THR A 800 17.13 10.10 17.82
CA THR A 800 17.39 8.91 18.64
C THR A 800 16.43 8.76 19.82
N VAL A 801 16.32 7.55 20.35
CA VAL A 801 15.61 7.20 21.60
C VAL A 801 16.46 6.19 22.36
N GLU A 802 16.74 6.42 23.64
CA GLU A 802 17.37 5.40 24.49
C GLU A 802 16.32 4.39 24.99
N VAL A 803 16.65 3.11 24.90
CA VAL A 803 15.86 1.98 25.39
C VAL A 803 16.72 1.16 26.34
N ARG A 804 16.18 0.85 27.51
CA ARG A 804 16.79 -0.06 28.48
C ARG A 804 15.84 -1.17 28.87
N ALA A 805 16.40 -2.33 29.23
CA ALA A 805 15.66 -3.40 29.88
C ALA A 805 16.48 -3.99 31.04
N ARG A 806 15.78 -4.49 32.06
CA ARG A 806 16.34 -5.24 33.19
C ARG A 806 15.46 -6.44 33.50
N GLY A 807 16.06 -7.51 34.04
CA GLY A 807 15.35 -8.73 34.40
C GLY A 807 15.21 -9.75 33.26
N LEU A 808 15.90 -9.56 32.13
CA LEU A 808 15.98 -10.54 31.06
C LEU A 808 16.97 -11.68 31.42
N VAL A 809 16.90 -12.80 30.70
CA VAL A 809 17.89 -13.88 30.81
C VAL A 809 19.21 -13.42 30.16
N PRO A 810 20.37 -13.53 30.84
CA PRO A 810 21.66 -13.11 30.28
C PRO A 810 21.98 -13.71 28.90
N SER A 811 22.64 -12.91 28.06
CA SER A 811 23.09 -13.28 26.70
C SER A 811 22.00 -13.67 25.70
N THR A 812 20.70 -13.57 26.04
CA THR A 812 19.60 -13.79 25.09
C THR A 812 19.37 -12.59 24.17
N THR A 813 18.88 -12.85 22.96
CA THR A 813 18.56 -11.80 21.98
C THR A 813 17.43 -10.89 22.49
N TYR A 814 17.57 -9.60 22.21
CA TYR A 814 16.49 -8.61 22.28
C TYR A 814 16.33 -7.95 20.91
N THR A 815 15.13 -7.46 20.61
CA THR A 815 14.85 -6.61 19.45
C THR A 815 14.02 -5.40 19.85
N VAL A 816 14.18 -4.31 19.11
CA VAL A 816 13.42 -3.06 19.24
C VAL A 816 12.82 -2.73 17.88
N PHE A 817 11.50 -2.61 17.82
CA PHE A 817 10.75 -2.35 16.59
C PHE A 817 9.93 -1.06 16.69
N MET A 818 9.75 -0.40 15.56
CA MET A 818 8.72 0.61 15.35
C MET A 818 7.59 -0.01 14.53
N PHE A 819 6.36 0.20 14.97
CA PHE A 819 5.15 -0.24 14.28
C PHE A 819 4.31 0.97 13.87
N SER A 820 4.31 1.22 12.56
CA SER A 820 3.23 1.83 11.77
C SER A 820 3.29 1.24 10.35
N ASP A 821 4.50 1.24 9.78
CA ASP A 821 5.07 0.20 8.92
C ASP A 821 6.15 -0.52 9.76
N PRO A 822 6.24 -1.87 9.84
CA PRO A 822 7.17 -2.54 10.76
C PRO A 822 8.66 -2.38 10.40
N VAL A 823 9.42 -1.64 11.23
CA VAL A 823 10.86 -1.41 11.05
C VAL A 823 11.64 -1.86 12.28
N GLU A 824 12.66 -2.71 12.10
CA GLU A 824 13.62 -3.05 13.15
C GLU A 824 14.54 -1.85 13.41
N LEU A 825 14.44 -1.25 14.59
CA LEU A 825 15.28 -0.10 14.98
C LEU A 825 16.60 -0.52 15.65
N GLY A 826 16.68 -1.76 16.13
CA GLY A 826 17.88 -2.31 16.74
C GLY A 826 17.71 -3.72 17.31
N ARG A 827 18.80 -4.48 17.33
CA ARG A 827 18.89 -5.86 17.81
C ARG A 827 20.22 -6.05 18.52
N GLY A 828 20.26 -6.94 19.51
CA GLY A 828 21.49 -7.36 20.16
C GLY A 828 21.23 -8.44 21.21
N ASN A 829 22.23 -8.70 22.05
CA ASN A 829 22.10 -9.62 23.18
C ASN A 829 22.09 -8.83 24.49
N SER A 830 21.33 -9.31 25.47
CA SER A 830 21.38 -8.81 26.84
C SER A 830 22.74 -9.11 27.50
N SER A 831 23.15 -8.26 28.44
CA SER A 831 24.41 -8.39 29.16
C SER A 831 24.51 -9.71 29.95
N GLY A 832 25.71 -10.03 30.46
CA GLY A 832 25.92 -11.08 31.45
C GLY A 832 25.15 -10.90 32.78
N THR A 833 24.46 -9.77 32.97
CA THR A 833 23.60 -9.47 34.13
C THR A 833 22.12 -9.35 33.77
N GLY A 834 21.72 -9.72 32.54
CA GLY A 834 20.31 -9.68 32.12
C GLY A 834 19.78 -8.26 31.85
N THR A 835 20.66 -7.35 31.43
CA THR A 835 20.32 -5.93 31.16
C THR A 835 20.61 -5.53 29.73
N VAL A 836 19.78 -4.65 29.17
CA VAL A 836 19.97 -3.99 27.87
C VAL A 836 20.08 -2.48 28.10
N SER A 837 20.96 -1.82 27.35
CA SER A 837 20.97 -0.37 27.18
C SER A 837 21.40 -0.09 25.74
N THR A 838 20.51 0.49 24.95
CA THR A 838 20.71 0.72 23.52
C THR A 838 20.12 2.06 23.10
N VAL A 839 20.65 2.64 22.03
CA VAL A 839 20.14 3.89 21.44
C VAL A 839 19.69 3.57 20.03
N VAL A 840 18.40 3.71 19.78
CA VAL A 840 17.77 3.41 18.49
C VAL A 840 17.42 4.70 17.75
N ARG A 841 17.48 4.69 16.42
CA ARG A 841 17.20 5.87 15.57
C ARG A 841 15.84 5.71 14.88
N ILE A 842 14.97 6.70 15.06
CA ILE A 842 13.68 6.78 14.37
C ILE A 842 13.93 7.08 12.88
N PRO A 843 13.32 6.33 11.93
CA PRO A 843 13.51 6.55 10.51
C PRO A 843 13.24 8.00 10.10
N LYS A 844 14.04 8.51 9.15
CA LYS A 844 13.95 9.91 8.70
C LYS A 844 12.67 10.21 7.93
N ASP A 845 12.11 9.17 7.34
CA ASP A 845 10.88 9.06 6.57
C ASP A 845 9.68 8.57 7.39
N ALA A 846 9.83 8.41 8.72
CA ALA A 846 8.72 8.10 9.61
C ALA A 846 7.63 9.20 9.53
N LYS A 847 6.43 8.81 9.13
CA LYS A 847 5.24 9.68 8.97
C LYS A 847 4.92 10.41 10.29
N ALA A 848 4.44 11.65 10.23
CA ALA A 848 4.18 12.51 11.40
C ALA A 848 2.88 12.17 12.18
N GLU A 849 2.75 10.90 12.55
CA GLU A 849 1.54 10.30 13.13
C GLU A 849 1.81 9.58 14.47
N GLN A 850 0.94 8.68 14.88
CA GLN A 850 1.14 7.84 16.08
C GLN A 850 1.83 6.54 15.68
N HIS A 851 2.80 6.12 16.48
CA HIS A 851 3.65 4.96 16.24
C HIS A 851 3.75 4.15 17.53
N THR A 852 3.94 2.84 17.42
CA THR A 852 4.20 2.00 18.60
C THR A 852 5.66 1.56 18.61
N ILE A 853 6.41 1.89 19.68
CA ILE A 853 7.74 1.29 19.90
C ILE A 853 7.54 0.02 20.73
N GLN A 854 8.11 -1.09 20.27
CA GLN A 854 8.03 -2.39 20.94
C GLN A 854 9.43 -2.90 21.26
N VAL A 855 9.59 -3.47 22.46
CA VAL A 855 10.82 -4.08 22.95
C VAL A 855 10.53 -5.54 23.29
N ASN A 856 11.21 -6.46 22.62
CA ASN A 856 11.05 -7.91 22.78
C ASN A 856 12.33 -8.53 23.37
N GLY A 857 12.18 -9.55 24.20
CA GLY A 857 13.31 -10.29 24.81
C GLY A 857 12.86 -11.53 25.58
N VAL A 858 13.78 -12.18 26.30
CA VAL A 858 13.49 -13.40 27.08
C VAL A 858 13.49 -13.09 28.58
N GLY A 859 12.35 -13.32 29.25
CA GLY A 859 12.18 -13.21 30.71
C GLY A 859 12.74 -14.41 31.46
N LYS A 860 13.01 -14.26 32.77
CA LYS A 860 13.71 -15.26 33.62
C LYS A 860 13.14 -16.68 33.55
N GLY A 861 11.86 -16.87 33.28
CA GLY A 861 11.23 -18.19 33.15
C GLY A 861 11.43 -18.86 31.78
N GLY A 862 12.25 -18.27 30.90
CA GLY A 862 12.47 -18.73 29.51
C GLY A 862 11.39 -18.25 28.53
N GLU A 863 10.42 -17.46 28.98
CA GLU A 863 9.37 -16.92 28.13
C GLU A 863 9.79 -15.71 27.31
N VAL A 864 9.22 -15.58 26.11
CA VAL A 864 9.23 -14.30 25.40
C VAL A 864 8.38 -13.29 26.18
N VAL A 865 8.95 -12.12 26.40
CA VAL A 865 8.29 -10.92 26.90
C VAL A 865 8.29 -9.84 25.82
N SER A 866 7.19 -9.10 25.72
CA SER A 866 7.03 -7.98 24.80
C SER A 866 6.45 -6.78 25.52
N VAL A 867 7.02 -5.60 25.30
CA VAL A 867 6.59 -4.33 25.89
C VAL A 867 6.42 -3.29 24.79
N SER A 868 5.19 -2.84 24.58
CA SER A 868 4.82 -1.83 23.60
C SER A 868 4.40 -0.53 24.27
N LEU A 869 4.87 0.60 23.72
CA LEU A 869 4.53 1.96 24.11
C LEU A 869 4.13 2.77 22.87
N GLY A 870 2.94 3.37 22.89
CA GLY A 870 2.55 4.36 21.88
C GLY A 870 3.32 5.67 22.07
N PHE A 871 3.88 6.21 21.00
CA PHE A 871 4.56 7.50 20.94
C PHE A 871 4.06 8.31 19.73
N LYS A 872 4.49 9.56 19.60
CA LYS A 872 4.14 10.39 18.43
C LYS A 872 5.39 10.85 17.68
N VAL A 873 5.44 10.59 16.37
CA VAL A 873 6.37 11.27 15.47
C VAL A 873 5.76 12.61 15.09
N VAL A 874 6.54 13.69 15.21
CA VAL A 874 6.11 15.06 14.92
C VAL A 874 6.99 15.68 13.85
N GLU A 875 6.41 16.57 13.03
CA GLU A 875 7.17 17.34 12.07
C GLU A 875 8.14 18.28 12.78
N ARG A 876 9.38 18.36 12.29
CA ARG A 876 10.40 19.26 12.80
C ARG A 876 10.08 20.68 12.32
N GLN A 877 9.34 21.44 13.12
CA GLN A 877 8.96 22.81 12.76
C GLN A 877 10.20 23.69 12.56
N ASN A 878 10.53 23.97 11.30
CA ASN A 878 11.54 24.94 10.88
C ASN A 878 11.07 26.36 11.19
N THR A 879 11.07 26.70 12.48
CA THR A 879 10.80 28.05 12.97
C THR A 879 12.02 28.93 12.67
N PRO A 880 11.91 30.00 11.87
CA PRO A 880 13.03 30.89 11.64
C PRO A 880 13.45 31.59 12.94
N LEU A 881 14.75 31.64 13.23
CA LEU A 881 15.29 32.35 14.39
C LEU A 881 15.31 33.88 14.15
N SER A 882 14.13 34.49 14.03
CA SER A 882 13.96 35.95 14.08
C SER A 882 14.02 36.47 15.53
N GLY A 883 15.20 36.35 16.15
CA GLY A 883 15.46 36.72 17.54
C GLY A 883 16.44 37.89 17.68
N SER A 884 16.04 39.10 17.27
CA SER A 884 16.86 40.32 17.44
C SER A 884 17.10 40.65 18.91
N ARG A 885 18.35 40.94 19.30
CA ARG A 885 18.62 41.70 20.54
C ARG A 885 19.95 42.47 20.58
N ARG A 886 19.99 43.59 19.87
CA ARG A 886 20.69 44.87 20.16
C ARG A 886 20.40 45.82 18.99
N ASP A 887 20.07 47.10 19.17
CA ASP A 887 20.18 47.96 20.35
C ASP A 887 18.86 48.62 20.81
N ARG A 888 18.86 49.02 22.09
CA ARG A 888 17.85 49.78 22.85
C ARG A 888 16.40 49.24 22.82
#